data_AF-A0A1M7MGY4-F1
#
_entry.id   AF-A0A1M7MGY4-F1
#
_cell.length_a   1.000
_cell.length_b   1.000
_cell.length_c   1.000
_cell.angle_alpha   90.00
_cell.angle_beta   90.00
_cell.angle_gamma   90.00
#
_symmetry.space_group_name_H-M   'P 1'
#
loop_
_entity.id
_entity.type
_entity.pdbx_description
1 polymer ?
#
loop_
_entity_poly.entity_id
_entity_poly.type
_entity_poly.pdbx_seq_one_letter_code
_entity_poly.pdbx_strand_id
1 'polypeptide(L)'
;MANHALIIANSTYDDHHFAFLPAAAADAAQLRSVLSDPDIGGFQVEVLVDVGQRAAMRALESFFTRAGRDDLLVLHLSLHGWKDVRNRLYFVMRDTERDYPGSTAVSADMVGTFMGESRSRRIVVLLDCCYSGAFTLNALRREAGTPTVDVAEPFAGNGRVVLTASTALQYSHEGEQDIRYSRTAAQPSVFTSAVIRGLADGSADLDGDGLISVDELYDFVHEQVRQRIDGQTPTLSVDSAQGTIYLARSPRHVDVDGLAEMRTAVLDSQPWKRIGSLHLIGHLLGSIREPTRDAARAALLGLIADSDREVASRAARLWDERGLGEIPVGRPARPARPSAPRKPIGSSGPAAGIDFGTTNSSIALLEGEDVRLVPNAEGALTTPSLVAVAADGEVLVGTAAKRQALANPDYTARSVKLRLGTDWSITRGAVRLAAEDVAELILRRLREDAEAYAGQPPGLTVMTVPANFDLLQRAAVVEAARRAGFDVQRVLNEPTAAALTYGLNREEDTTVLVFDLGGGTLDVSLIEVSHGVVEVKSTGGDAHLGGDDWDERIVQHLLRRVWDGYGLDLAQDIPARQRLQEAAEAAKVELSSASSATIRLPFLASTAHFPVHLDETLTRAEFESMTRDLLHRCRRPAEQAIRDAGLRSSDLDQVILTGGATRMPAIGDLVRRLTGGRQPYRGLIPEGIVSGAAVEAGVLTGGVKGVLLLDVVSATLGFETHGGTVAKVIERNTTIPTISRKLAATSTSGQTRMTLHVVEGESTIATGSRTLAVLDIPDLPPHPRGTPLIEVALDIDANSTLRVTARELRGRTDELSRRARELSEARTAAGGIRSDRSPEKERLLAKLAALEAEYLSDREWQVSIDRSSMTQAAALVNSPRWQPLRDLAPLTWEDADT
;
A
#
# COMPACT_ATOMS: atom_id res chain seq x y z
N MET A 1 8.60 -9.48 -36.86
CA MET A 1 7.30 -9.08 -36.29
C MET A 1 6.95 -7.72 -36.82
N ALA A 2 5.86 -7.61 -37.56
CA ALA A 2 5.31 -6.33 -38.02
C ALA A 2 3.92 -6.11 -37.42
N ASN A 3 3.64 -4.87 -37.07
CA ASN A 3 2.33 -4.44 -36.57
C ASN A 3 1.52 -3.91 -37.77
N HIS A 4 0.40 -4.54 -38.09
CA HIS A 4 -0.47 -4.14 -39.19
C HIS A 4 -1.85 -3.75 -38.68
N ALA A 5 -2.38 -2.62 -39.16
CA ALA A 5 -3.73 -2.20 -38.83
C ALA A 5 -4.54 -1.92 -40.09
N LEU A 6 -5.80 -2.35 -40.09
CA LEU A 6 -6.78 -2.02 -41.12
C LEU A 6 -7.95 -1.29 -40.46
N ILE A 7 -8.25 -0.09 -40.94
CA ILE A 7 -9.37 0.73 -40.48
C ILE A 7 -10.35 0.88 -41.64
N ILE A 8 -11.59 0.43 -41.45
CA ILE A 8 -12.67 0.63 -42.42
C ILE A 8 -13.75 1.49 -41.77
N ALA A 9 -14.01 2.66 -42.35
CA ALA A 9 -15.00 3.59 -41.85
C ALA A 9 -15.93 4.08 -42.97
N ASN A 10 -17.24 3.95 -42.79
CA ASN A 10 -18.21 4.47 -43.75
C ASN A 10 -19.05 5.54 -43.06
N SER A 11 -18.96 6.75 -43.59
CA SER A 11 -19.75 7.89 -43.18
C SER A 11 -20.99 8.07 -44.05
N THR A 12 -20.90 7.71 -45.33
CA THR A 12 -21.94 7.85 -46.35
C THR A 12 -22.45 6.51 -46.87
N TYR A 13 -23.72 6.48 -47.31
CA TYR A 13 -24.41 5.30 -47.80
C TYR A 13 -25.29 5.66 -49.00
N ASP A 14 -25.30 4.81 -50.03
CA ASP A 14 -26.08 5.00 -51.26
C ASP A 14 -27.57 4.70 -51.02
N ASP A 15 -27.88 3.77 -50.11
CA ASP A 15 -29.25 3.46 -49.66
C ASP A 15 -29.69 4.41 -48.54
N HIS A 16 -30.73 5.20 -48.82
CA HIS A 16 -31.33 6.20 -47.94
C HIS A 16 -31.88 5.66 -46.60
N HIS A 17 -32.00 4.33 -46.43
CA HIS A 17 -32.38 3.74 -45.15
C HIS A 17 -31.26 3.80 -44.09
N PHE A 18 -30.00 3.93 -44.51
CA PHE A 18 -28.87 4.05 -43.59
C PHE A 18 -28.53 5.53 -43.36
N ALA A 19 -28.50 5.94 -42.09
CA ALA A 19 -28.21 7.31 -41.71
C ALA A 19 -26.73 7.66 -41.95
N PHE A 20 -26.46 8.92 -42.30
CA PHE A 20 -25.11 9.47 -42.40
C PHE A 20 -24.40 9.45 -41.03
N LEU A 21 -23.15 8.96 -40.99
CA LEU A 21 -22.29 8.85 -39.80
C LEU A 21 -21.10 9.82 -39.90
N PRO A 22 -21.30 11.12 -39.63
CA PRO A 22 -20.31 12.16 -39.93
C PRO A 22 -18.97 12.01 -39.18
N ALA A 23 -18.97 11.35 -38.02
CA ALA A 23 -17.78 11.16 -37.20
C ALA A 23 -16.89 10.00 -37.66
N ALA A 24 -17.43 9.00 -38.38
CA ALA A 24 -16.72 7.76 -38.70
C ALA A 24 -15.40 8.01 -39.48
N ALA A 25 -15.45 8.88 -40.49
CA ALA A 25 -14.27 9.24 -41.29
C ALA A 25 -13.22 10.04 -40.48
N ALA A 26 -13.68 10.93 -39.59
CA ALA A 26 -12.80 11.76 -38.76
C ALA A 26 -12.13 10.95 -37.66
N ASP A 27 -12.88 10.04 -37.03
CA ASP A 27 -12.40 9.14 -35.99
C ASP A 27 -11.40 8.13 -36.59
N ALA A 28 -11.64 7.63 -37.79
CA ALA A 28 -10.69 6.77 -38.52
C ALA A 28 -9.36 7.49 -38.83
N ALA A 29 -9.41 8.77 -39.20
CA ALA A 29 -8.20 9.56 -39.44
C ALA A 29 -7.39 9.80 -38.15
N GLN A 30 -8.05 10.05 -37.03
CA GLN A 30 -7.40 10.21 -35.73
C GLN A 30 -6.81 8.89 -35.22
N LEU A 31 -7.56 7.80 -35.30
CA LEU A 31 -7.06 6.48 -34.90
C LEU A 31 -5.88 6.04 -35.77
N ARG A 32 -5.91 6.34 -37.09
CA ARG A 32 -4.74 6.14 -37.96
C ARG A 32 -3.53 6.88 -37.43
N SER A 33 -3.67 8.16 -37.06
CA SER A 33 -2.56 8.97 -36.56
C SER A 33 -1.91 8.29 -35.35
N VAL A 34 -2.70 7.87 -34.36
CA VAL A 34 -2.21 7.26 -33.12
C VAL A 34 -1.58 5.89 -33.36
N LEU A 35 -2.22 5.04 -34.15
CA LEU A 35 -1.69 3.69 -34.44
C LEU A 35 -0.43 3.75 -35.31
N SER A 36 -0.34 4.70 -36.25
CA SER A 36 0.84 4.82 -37.12
C SER A 36 2.04 5.50 -36.47
N ASP A 37 1.83 6.19 -35.34
CA ASP A 37 2.87 6.92 -34.63
C ASP A 37 3.95 5.93 -34.15
N PRO A 38 5.23 6.10 -34.56
CA PRO A 38 6.29 5.16 -34.21
C PRO A 38 6.59 5.11 -32.71
N ASP A 39 6.26 6.15 -31.95
CA ASP A 39 6.50 6.23 -30.51
C ASP A 39 5.32 5.66 -29.71
N ILE A 40 4.14 5.52 -30.32
CA ILE A 40 2.93 4.98 -29.69
C ILE A 40 2.60 3.58 -30.23
N GLY A 41 1.99 3.46 -31.41
CA GLY A 41 1.53 2.16 -31.95
C GLY A 41 2.50 1.47 -32.92
N GLY A 42 3.21 2.26 -33.74
CA GLY A 42 4.15 1.75 -34.76
C GLY A 42 3.53 0.83 -35.83
N PHE A 43 2.22 0.94 -36.09
CA PHE A 43 1.51 0.11 -37.06
C PHE A 43 1.69 0.63 -38.49
N GLN A 44 1.77 -0.31 -39.44
CA GLN A 44 1.45 -0.02 -40.83
C GLN A 44 -0.07 0.02 -40.97
N VAL A 45 -0.63 1.22 -41.07
CA VAL A 45 -2.08 1.44 -41.09
C VAL A 45 -2.61 1.65 -42.51
N GLU A 46 -3.51 0.78 -42.96
CA GLU A 46 -4.36 0.98 -44.14
C GLU A 46 -5.73 1.52 -43.71
N VAL A 47 -6.21 2.57 -44.38
CA VAL A 47 -7.52 3.19 -44.06
C VAL A 47 -8.38 3.24 -45.31
N LEU A 48 -9.58 2.69 -45.21
CA LEU A 48 -10.61 2.73 -46.25
C LEU A 48 -11.81 3.53 -45.75
N VAL A 49 -12.13 4.61 -46.45
CA VAL A 49 -13.25 5.49 -46.10
C VAL A 49 -14.31 5.46 -47.21
N ASP A 50 -15.57 5.31 -46.83
CA ASP A 50 -16.74 5.34 -47.73
C ASP A 50 -16.57 4.36 -48.90
N VAL A 51 -16.22 3.12 -48.58
CA VAL A 51 -15.95 2.07 -49.57
C VAL A 51 -17.14 1.13 -49.75
N GLY A 52 -17.28 0.63 -50.99
CA GLY A 52 -18.24 -0.42 -51.31
C GLY A 52 -17.73 -1.82 -50.97
N GLN A 53 -18.63 -2.79 -50.99
CA GLN A 53 -18.45 -4.16 -50.51
C GLN A 53 -17.26 -4.87 -51.14
N ARG A 54 -17.07 -4.74 -52.45
CA ARG A 54 -15.98 -5.43 -53.16
C ARG A 54 -14.59 -4.96 -52.71
N ALA A 55 -14.44 -3.66 -52.42
CA ALA A 55 -13.18 -3.10 -51.96
C ALA A 55 -12.88 -3.51 -50.51
N ALA A 56 -13.88 -3.44 -49.64
CA ALA A 56 -13.77 -3.88 -48.24
C ALA A 56 -13.42 -5.38 -48.14
N MET A 57 -14.12 -6.24 -48.90
CA MET A 57 -13.87 -7.67 -48.95
C MET A 57 -12.43 -8.01 -49.32
N ARG A 58 -11.90 -7.39 -50.38
CA ARG A 58 -10.53 -7.61 -50.84
C ARG A 58 -9.50 -7.18 -49.79
N ALA A 59 -9.74 -6.06 -49.12
CA ALA A 59 -8.85 -5.54 -48.08
C ALA A 59 -8.84 -6.45 -46.85
N LEU A 60 -10.02 -6.88 -46.38
CA LEU A 60 -10.15 -7.82 -45.26
C LEU A 60 -9.46 -9.16 -45.55
N GLU A 61 -9.71 -9.74 -46.71
CA GLU A 61 -9.06 -10.99 -47.14
C GLU A 61 -7.53 -10.82 -47.18
N SER A 62 -7.03 -9.76 -47.83
CA SER A 62 -5.60 -9.49 -47.93
C SER A 62 -4.96 -9.24 -46.55
N PHE A 63 -5.65 -8.52 -45.66
CA PHE A 63 -5.15 -8.17 -44.32
C PHE A 63 -4.90 -9.40 -43.46
N PHE A 64 -5.84 -10.35 -43.43
CA PHE A 64 -5.70 -11.56 -42.64
C PHE A 64 -4.82 -12.63 -43.31
N THR A 65 -4.92 -12.84 -44.62
CA THR A 65 -4.24 -13.94 -45.31
C THR A 65 -2.76 -13.69 -45.56
N ARG A 66 -2.31 -12.43 -45.63
CA ARG A 66 -0.89 -12.08 -45.88
C ARG A 66 -0.04 -11.96 -44.63
N ALA A 67 -0.65 -11.96 -43.44
CA ALA A 67 0.04 -11.82 -42.18
C ALA A 67 0.95 -13.01 -41.86
N GLY A 68 2.13 -12.72 -41.30
CA GLY A 68 3.03 -13.70 -40.71
C GLY A 68 2.50 -14.23 -39.37
N ARG A 69 3.14 -15.28 -38.85
CA ARG A 69 2.72 -15.96 -37.61
C ARG A 69 2.85 -15.07 -36.36
N ASP A 70 3.87 -14.22 -36.35
CA ASP A 70 4.24 -13.39 -35.19
C ASP A 70 3.81 -11.92 -35.36
N ASP A 71 3.09 -11.61 -36.43
CA ASP A 71 2.58 -10.26 -36.69
C ASP A 71 1.37 -9.96 -35.81
N LEU A 72 1.27 -8.73 -35.31
CA LEU A 72 0.10 -8.23 -34.57
C LEU A 72 -0.85 -7.54 -35.52
N LEU A 73 -2.10 -8.01 -35.58
CA LEU A 73 -3.14 -7.46 -36.45
C LEU A 73 -4.18 -6.69 -35.64
N VAL A 74 -4.46 -5.45 -36.02
CA VAL A 74 -5.56 -4.63 -35.47
C VAL A 74 -6.57 -4.31 -36.57
N LEU A 75 -7.81 -4.79 -36.45
CA LEU A 75 -8.92 -4.42 -37.34
C LEU A 75 -9.86 -3.46 -36.60
N HIS A 76 -10.13 -2.28 -37.15
CA HIS A 76 -11.16 -1.36 -36.65
C HIS A 76 -12.25 -1.16 -37.70
N LEU A 77 -13.51 -1.35 -37.29
CA LEU A 77 -14.69 -1.11 -38.13
C LEU A 77 -15.58 -0.04 -37.47
N SER A 78 -15.80 1.08 -38.16
CA SER A 78 -16.70 2.16 -37.73
C SER A 78 -17.74 2.44 -38.82
N LEU A 79 -18.91 1.83 -38.67
CA LEU A 79 -19.97 1.77 -39.69
C LEU A 79 -21.29 1.25 -39.09
N HIS A 80 -22.40 1.24 -39.85
CA HIS A 80 -23.64 0.58 -39.39
C HIS A 80 -23.53 -0.94 -39.35
N GLY A 81 -24.06 -1.54 -38.29
CA GLY A 81 -24.31 -2.99 -38.19
C GLY A 81 -25.78 -3.29 -38.44
N TRP A 82 -26.07 -4.25 -39.31
CA TRP A 82 -27.43 -4.67 -39.66
C TRP A 82 -27.63 -6.15 -39.37
N LYS A 83 -28.75 -6.51 -38.74
CA LYS A 83 -29.14 -7.90 -38.50
C LYS A 83 -30.28 -8.29 -39.43
N ASP A 84 -30.14 -9.43 -40.10
CA ASP A 84 -31.25 -10.00 -40.85
C ASP A 84 -32.30 -10.67 -39.94
N VAL A 85 -33.41 -11.12 -40.52
CA VAL A 85 -34.49 -11.82 -39.80
C VAL A 85 -34.06 -13.14 -39.14
N ARG A 86 -32.85 -13.64 -39.47
CA ARG A 86 -32.24 -14.83 -38.87
C ARG A 86 -31.15 -14.46 -37.85
N ASN A 87 -31.11 -13.19 -37.44
CA ASN A 87 -30.16 -12.62 -36.47
C ASN A 87 -28.69 -12.69 -36.92
N ARG A 88 -28.42 -12.81 -38.23
CA ARG A 88 -27.06 -12.76 -38.78
C ARG A 88 -26.61 -11.32 -38.91
N LEU A 89 -25.41 -11.02 -38.42
CA LEU A 89 -24.82 -9.68 -38.43
C LEU A 89 -24.11 -9.40 -39.77
N TYR A 90 -24.41 -8.25 -40.34
CA TYR A 90 -23.80 -7.68 -41.55
C TYR A 90 -23.22 -6.31 -41.24
N PHE A 91 -22.01 -6.04 -41.70
CA PHE A 91 -21.36 -4.74 -41.70
C PHE A 91 -21.75 -4.00 -42.99
N VAL A 92 -22.45 -2.87 -42.82
CA VAL A 92 -23.01 -2.09 -43.93
C VAL A 92 -21.89 -1.30 -44.63
N MET A 93 -21.78 -1.53 -45.94
CA MET A 93 -20.85 -0.87 -46.85
C MET A 93 -21.53 0.31 -47.54
N ARG A 94 -20.78 1.19 -48.22
CA ARG A 94 -21.38 2.37 -48.89
C ARG A 94 -22.49 1.98 -49.88
N ASP A 95 -22.26 0.90 -50.62
CA ASP A 95 -23.16 0.38 -51.67
C ASP A 95 -24.11 -0.74 -51.17
N THR A 96 -24.27 -0.90 -49.85
CA THR A 96 -25.19 -1.90 -49.30
C THR A 96 -26.65 -1.50 -49.52
N GLU A 97 -27.41 -2.40 -50.12
CA GLU A 97 -28.86 -2.29 -50.28
C GLU A 97 -29.56 -3.03 -49.14
N ARG A 98 -30.47 -2.35 -48.42
CA ARG A 98 -31.15 -2.89 -47.23
C ARG A 98 -31.89 -4.20 -47.49
N ASP A 99 -32.49 -4.34 -48.67
CA ASP A 99 -33.26 -5.52 -49.07
C ASP A 99 -32.38 -6.68 -49.53
N TYR A 100 -31.09 -6.42 -49.83
CA TYR A 100 -30.14 -7.40 -50.35
C TYR A 100 -28.80 -7.43 -49.57
N PRO A 101 -28.80 -7.50 -48.22
CA PRO A 101 -27.57 -7.40 -47.43
C PRO A 101 -26.64 -8.59 -47.66
N GLY A 102 -27.18 -9.76 -48.04
CA GLY A 102 -26.39 -10.96 -48.33
C GLY A 102 -25.49 -10.85 -49.56
N SER A 103 -25.79 -9.95 -50.50
CA SER A 103 -25.01 -9.73 -51.72
C SER A 103 -24.28 -8.40 -51.76
N THR A 104 -24.66 -7.44 -50.91
CA THR A 104 -24.17 -6.06 -50.96
C THR A 104 -23.52 -5.58 -49.66
N ALA A 105 -23.53 -6.38 -48.59
CA ALA A 105 -22.82 -6.11 -47.33
C ALA A 105 -21.70 -7.12 -47.07
N VAL A 106 -20.89 -6.89 -46.02
CA VAL A 106 -19.90 -7.87 -45.52
C VAL A 106 -20.48 -8.58 -44.31
N SER A 107 -20.60 -9.91 -44.33
CA SER A 107 -21.11 -10.64 -43.16
C SER A 107 -20.04 -10.78 -42.06
N ALA A 108 -20.47 -10.76 -40.80
CA ALA A 108 -19.60 -11.03 -39.66
C ALA A 108 -18.96 -12.43 -39.75
N ASP A 109 -19.71 -13.42 -40.24
CA ASP A 109 -19.23 -14.80 -40.46
C ASP A 109 -18.05 -14.85 -41.43
N MET A 110 -18.05 -14.01 -42.46
CA MET A 110 -16.99 -13.95 -43.46
C MET A 110 -15.73 -13.30 -42.87
N VAL A 111 -15.87 -12.25 -42.06
CA VAL A 111 -14.74 -11.68 -41.29
C VAL A 111 -14.16 -12.71 -40.32
N GLY A 112 -15.02 -13.45 -39.61
CA GLY A 112 -14.61 -14.56 -38.73
C GLY A 112 -13.88 -15.68 -39.49
N THR A 113 -14.29 -15.97 -40.72
CA THR A 113 -13.61 -16.94 -41.60
C THR A 113 -12.19 -16.48 -41.92
N PHE A 114 -12.02 -15.23 -42.36
CA PHE A 114 -10.68 -14.68 -42.64
C PHE A 114 -9.80 -14.62 -41.39
N MET A 115 -10.35 -14.24 -40.22
CA MET A 115 -9.64 -14.30 -38.94
C MET A 115 -9.20 -15.73 -38.60
N GLY A 116 -10.07 -16.71 -38.85
CA GLY A 116 -9.80 -18.14 -38.64
C GLY A 116 -8.68 -18.68 -39.51
N GLU A 117 -8.62 -18.24 -40.77
CA GLU A 117 -7.62 -18.62 -41.77
C GLU A 117 -6.30 -17.86 -41.65
N SER A 118 -6.26 -16.76 -40.87
CA SER A 118 -5.04 -16.00 -40.61
C SER A 118 -3.97 -16.85 -39.94
N ARG A 119 -2.72 -16.69 -40.41
CA ARG A 119 -1.54 -17.32 -39.79
C ARG A 119 -1.11 -16.62 -38.51
N SER A 120 -1.48 -15.34 -38.35
CA SER A 120 -1.15 -14.57 -37.15
C SER A 120 -1.87 -15.15 -35.94
N ARG A 121 -1.13 -15.26 -34.84
CA ARG A 121 -1.64 -15.69 -33.53
C ARG A 121 -2.06 -14.54 -32.64
N ARG A 122 -1.96 -13.29 -33.11
CA ARG A 122 -2.15 -12.07 -32.33
C ARG A 122 -3.07 -11.14 -33.11
N ILE A 123 -4.37 -11.22 -32.84
CA ILE A 123 -5.39 -10.49 -33.60
C ILE A 123 -6.30 -9.74 -32.63
N VAL A 124 -6.45 -8.44 -32.83
CA VAL A 124 -7.34 -7.57 -32.06
C VAL A 124 -8.34 -6.93 -33.02
N VAL A 125 -9.63 -7.00 -32.69
CA VAL A 125 -10.72 -6.40 -33.49
C VAL A 125 -11.49 -5.41 -32.63
N LEU A 126 -11.65 -4.19 -33.12
CA LEU A 126 -12.38 -3.10 -32.50
C LEU A 126 -13.64 -2.82 -33.33
N LEU A 127 -14.83 -3.09 -32.77
CA LEU A 127 -16.11 -2.96 -33.47
C LEU A 127 -16.93 -1.79 -32.92
N ASP A 128 -17.00 -0.71 -33.69
CA ASP A 128 -17.80 0.48 -33.41
C ASP A 128 -19.02 0.53 -34.34
N CYS A 129 -19.95 -0.40 -34.11
CA CYS A 129 -21.21 -0.52 -34.85
C CYS A 129 -22.36 -1.04 -33.95
N CYS A 130 -23.60 -0.72 -34.32
CA CYS A 130 -24.79 -1.25 -33.66
C CYS A 130 -24.83 -2.78 -33.76
N TYR A 131 -25.30 -3.45 -32.70
CA TYR A 131 -25.41 -4.91 -32.61
C TYR A 131 -24.06 -5.67 -32.70
N SER A 132 -22.93 -4.98 -32.51
CA SER A 132 -21.58 -5.55 -32.53
C SER A 132 -21.39 -6.70 -31.53
N GLY A 133 -22.11 -6.72 -30.40
CA GLY A 133 -22.08 -7.82 -29.44
C GLY A 133 -22.64 -9.16 -29.96
N ALA A 134 -23.24 -9.20 -31.16
CA ALA A 134 -23.64 -10.45 -31.83
C ALA A 134 -22.49 -11.10 -32.63
N PHE A 135 -21.32 -10.48 -32.68
CA PHE A 135 -20.11 -11.06 -33.29
C PHE A 135 -19.57 -12.18 -32.38
N THR A 136 -19.83 -13.45 -32.72
CA THR A 136 -19.39 -14.62 -31.94
C THR A 136 -18.07 -15.20 -32.45
N LEU A 137 -17.04 -15.27 -31.59
CA LEU A 137 -15.76 -15.95 -31.88
C LEU A 137 -15.90 -17.48 -32.11
N ASN A 138 -16.99 -18.11 -31.67
CA ASN A 138 -17.13 -19.56 -31.51
C ASN A 138 -17.65 -20.35 -32.73
N ALA A 139 -17.61 -19.82 -33.96
CA ALA A 139 -18.11 -20.56 -35.13
C ALA A 139 -17.08 -21.49 -35.82
N LEU A 140 -15.82 -21.57 -35.34
CA LEU A 140 -14.77 -22.36 -36.00
C LEU A 140 -14.08 -23.35 -35.04
N ARG A 141 -14.84 -24.32 -34.52
CA ARG A 141 -14.24 -25.57 -34.02
C ARG A 141 -14.01 -26.52 -35.20
N ARG A 142 -12.76 -26.66 -35.64
CA ARG A 142 -12.26 -27.90 -36.23
C ARG A 142 -10.95 -28.32 -35.56
N GLU A 143 -11.06 -29.52 -34.99
CA GLU A 143 -10.14 -30.44 -34.33
C GLU A 143 -8.60 -30.30 -34.44
N ALA A 144 -8.00 -30.65 -33.28
CA ALA A 144 -6.81 -31.47 -33.03
C ALA A 144 -5.40 -30.85 -33.13
N GLY A 145 -4.74 -30.77 -31.97
CA GLY A 145 -3.28 -30.67 -31.85
C GLY A 145 -2.84 -30.41 -30.40
N THR A 146 -2.17 -31.39 -29.81
CA THR A 146 -1.56 -31.41 -28.46
C THR A 146 -0.78 -30.13 -28.12
N PRO A 147 -0.84 -29.59 -26.88
CA PRO A 147 0.00 -28.45 -26.52
C PRO A 147 1.46 -28.91 -26.37
N THR A 148 2.31 -28.50 -27.31
CA THR A 148 3.77 -28.51 -27.13
C THR A 148 4.17 -27.28 -26.33
N VAL A 149 4.84 -27.52 -25.21
CA VAL A 149 5.55 -26.50 -24.43
C VAL A 149 6.75 -26.04 -25.26
N ASP A 150 6.76 -24.77 -25.69
CA ASP A 150 7.97 -24.10 -26.15
C ASP A 150 8.44 -23.14 -25.06
N VAL A 151 9.71 -23.29 -24.71
CA VAL A 151 10.45 -22.48 -23.75
C VAL A 151 11.23 -21.43 -24.55
N ALA A 152 11.23 -20.19 -24.04
CA ALA A 152 12.02 -19.00 -24.45
C ALA A 152 11.29 -17.95 -25.32
N GLU A 153 10.75 -16.92 -24.67
CA GLU A 153 11.09 -15.48 -24.79
C GLU A 153 10.10 -14.66 -23.93
N PRO A 154 10.53 -13.70 -23.10
CA PRO A 154 9.63 -12.85 -22.34
C PRO A 154 9.07 -11.76 -23.27
N PHE A 155 7.78 -11.41 -23.14
CA PHE A 155 7.09 -10.24 -23.73
C PHE A 155 6.26 -10.37 -25.03
N ALA A 156 5.59 -11.49 -25.32
CA ALA A 156 4.49 -11.46 -26.31
C ALA A 156 3.38 -12.47 -26.03
N GLY A 157 2.20 -11.99 -25.60
CA GLY A 157 1.00 -12.79 -25.55
C GLY A 157 0.47 -13.17 -26.93
N ASN A 158 -0.14 -14.34 -27.04
CA ASN A 158 -0.85 -14.85 -28.22
C ASN A 158 -2.35 -14.95 -27.89
N GLY A 159 -3.23 -14.69 -28.85
CA GLY A 159 -4.68 -14.75 -28.68
C GLY A 159 -5.46 -13.94 -29.74
N ARG A 160 -6.76 -14.19 -29.83
CA ARG A 160 -7.70 -13.41 -30.65
C ARG A 160 -8.66 -12.66 -29.73
N VAL A 161 -8.74 -11.34 -29.88
CA VAL A 161 -9.49 -10.47 -28.98
C VAL A 161 -10.44 -9.58 -29.77
N VAL A 162 -11.69 -9.46 -29.32
CA VAL A 162 -12.71 -8.61 -29.93
C VAL A 162 -13.28 -7.67 -28.87
N LEU A 163 -13.10 -6.36 -29.07
CA LEU A 163 -13.72 -5.31 -28.26
C LEU A 163 -14.89 -4.73 -29.05
N THR A 164 -16.07 -4.68 -28.45
CA THR A 164 -17.27 -4.15 -29.09
C THR A 164 -17.84 -2.97 -28.32
N ALA A 165 -18.44 -2.03 -29.05
CA ALA A 165 -19.07 -0.86 -28.46
C ALA A 165 -20.43 -1.14 -27.79
N SER A 166 -21.03 -2.33 -27.97
CA SER A 166 -22.39 -2.64 -27.47
C SER A 166 -22.63 -4.13 -27.21
N THR A 167 -23.59 -4.46 -26.33
CA THR A 167 -23.94 -5.86 -25.98
C THR A 167 -24.86 -6.54 -27.02
N ALA A 168 -24.94 -7.89 -27.00
CA ALA A 168 -25.76 -8.67 -27.93
C ALA A 168 -27.29 -8.49 -27.80
N LEU A 169 -27.76 -8.00 -26.64
CA LEU A 169 -29.15 -8.09 -26.16
C LEU A 169 -29.90 -6.76 -26.10
N GLN A 170 -29.31 -5.65 -26.53
CA GLN A 170 -30.04 -4.38 -26.56
C GLN A 170 -31.07 -4.37 -27.69
N TYR A 171 -32.32 -4.64 -27.31
CA TYR A 171 -33.50 -4.17 -28.04
C TYR A 171 -33.55 -2.65 -27.90
N SER A 172 -33.34 -1.93 -29.00
CA SER A 172 -33.89 -0.59 -29.12
C SER A 172 -35.41 -0.74 -29.19
N HIS A 173 -36.10 -0.36 -28.11
CA HIS A 173 -37.44 0.20 -28.24
C HIS A 173 -37.31 1.56 -28.93
N GLU A 174 -36.99 1.53 -30.23
CA GLU A 174 -37.25 2.63 -31.14
C GLU A 174 -38.40 2.15 -32.00
N GLY A 175 -39.60 2.63 -31.67
CA GLY A 175 -40.72 2.56 -32.61
C GLY A 175 -40.32 3.23 -33.92
N GLU A 176 -41.02 2.87 -34.99
CA GLU A 176 -40.84 3.32 -36.38
C GLU A 176 -40.95 4.86 -36.62
N GLN A 177 -40.58 5.74 -35.69
CA GLN A 177 -40.79 7.19 -35.81
C GLN A 177 -39.61 8.13 -35.54
N ASP A 178 -38.44 7.69 -35.02
CA ASP A 178 -37.37 8.65 -34.67
C ASP A 178 -36.09 8.61 -35.54
N ILE A 179 -36.19 8.18 -36.81
CA ILE A 179 -35.13 8.44 -37.82
C ILE A 179 -35.31 9.83 -38.46
N ARG A 180 -35.67 10.85 -37.69
CA ARG A 180 -35.69 12.24 -38.18
C ARG A 180 -35.22 13.20 -37.10
N TYR A 181 -34.17 13.95 -37.48
CA TYR A 181 -33.57 15.10 -36.81
C TYR A 181 -32.46 14.82 -35.79
N SER A 182 -31.22 14.80 -36.29
CA SER A 182 -30.27 15.78 -35.77
C SER A 182 -29.32 16.28 -36.87
N ARG A 183 -29.57 17.51 -37.33
CA ARG A 183 -28.64 18.32 -38.15
C ARG A 183 -27.69 19.11 -37.23
N THR A 184 -27.09 18.48 -36.22
CA THR A 184 -26.02 19.10 -35.43
C THR A 184 -24.66 18.54 -35.84
N ALA A 185 -23.62 19.37 -35.69
CA ALA A 185 -22.24 19.03 -36.01
C ALA A 185 -21.83 17.65 -35.46
N ALA A 186 -21.02 16.93 -36.23
CA ALA A 186 -20.53 15.58 -35.96
C ALA A 186 -20.08 15.43 -34.49
N GLN A 187 -20.86 14.73 -33.67
CA GLN A 187 -20.36 14.32 -32.36
C GLN A 187 -19.48 13.07 -32.58
N PRO A 188 -18.23 13.05 -32.07
CA PRO A 188 -17.34 11.90 -32.18
C PRO A 188 -17.96 10.62 -31.59
N SER A 189 -17.61 9.45 -32.11
CA SER A 189 -18.00 8.19 -31.49
C SER A 189 -17.44 8.13 -30.07
N VAL A 190 -18.30 7.87 -29.08
CA VAL A 190 -17.88 7.79 -27.67
C VAL A 190 -16.90 6.63 -27.44
N PHE A 191 -17.12 5.49 -28.12
CA PHE A 191 -16.23 4.33 -28.05
C PHE A 191 -14.89 4.60 -28.74
N THR A 192 -14.91 5.01 -30.02
CA THR A 192 -13.67 5.23 -30.77
C THR A 192 -12.87 6.41 -30.21
N SER A 193 -13.54 7.46 -29.70
CA SER A 193 -12.86 8.56 -29.00
C SER A 193 -12.20 8.13 -27.70
N ALA A 194 -12.79 7.19 -26.97
CA ALA A 194 -12.16 6.64 -25.76
C ALA A 194 -10.91 5.83 -26.12
N VAL A 195 -10.97 4.99 -27.16
CA VAL A 195 -9.80 4.25 -27.67
C VAL A 195 -8.68 5.22 -28.09
N ILE A 196 -9.00 6.21 -28.93
CA ILE A 196 -8.03 7.20 -29.41
C ILE A 196 -7.39 7.93 -28.23
N ARG A 197 -8.19 8.42 -27.29
CA ARG A 197 -7.69 9.17 -26.13
C ARG A 197 -6.74 8.31 -25.29
N GLY A 198 -7.17 7.11 -24.92
CA GLY A 198 -6.42 6.21 -24.06
C GLY A 198 -5.04 5.88 -24.61
N LEU A 199 -4.96 5.67 -25.93
CA LEU A 199 -3.69 5.41 -26.63
C LEU A 199 -2.86 6.68 -26.83
N ALA A 200 -3.48 7.80 -27.21
CA ALA A 200 -2.78 9.02 -27.59
C ALA A 200 -2.16 9.77 -26.40
N ASP A 201 -2.84 9.81 -25.25
CA ASP A 201 -2.37 10.52 -24.07
C ASP A 201 -1.78 9.59 -23.00
N GLY A 202 -1.77 8.28 -23.25
CA GLY A 202 -1.27 7.24 -22.35
C GLY A 202 -2.16 6.99 -21.12
N SER A 203 -3.39 7.50 -21.06
CA SER A 203 -4.28 7.26 -19.91
C SER A 203 -4.83 5.85 -19.83
N ALA A 204 -4.68 5.05 -20.89
CA ALA A 204 -5.02 3.63 -20.87
C ALA A 204 -3.88 2.74 -20.36
N ASP A 205 -2.71 3.30 -20.02
CA ASP A 205 -1.65 2.63 -19.25
C ASP A 205 -2.03 2.73 -17.77
N LEU A 206 -2.71 1.70 -17.25
CA LEU A 206 -3.33 1.73 -15.93
C LEU A 206 -2.40 1.21 -14.84
N ASP A 207 -1.43 0.36 -15.20
CA ASP A 207 -0.41 -0.14 -14.29
C ASP A 207 0.89 0.68 -14.29
N GLY A 208 1.07 1.58 -15.28
CA GLY A 208 2.19 2.52 -15.36
C GLY A 208 3.47 1.89 -15.89
N ASP A 209 3.40 0.73 -16.55
CA ASP A 209 4.56 0.00 -17.06
C ASP A 209 5.16 0.60 -18.36
N GLY A 210 4.50 1.61 -18.93
CA GLY A 210 4.93 2.27 -20.17
C GLY A 210 4.43 1.60 -21.44
N LEU A 211 3.66 0.53 -21.33
CA LEU A 211 2.95 -0.16 -22.40
C LEU A 211 1.43 -0.02 -22.16
N ILE A 212 0.64 -0.28 -23.21
CA ILE A 212 -0.82 -0.31 -23.10
C ILE A 212 -1.27 -1.68 -23.59
N SER A 213 -1.73 -2.52 -22.67
CA SER A 213 -2.30 -3.82 -23.00
C SER A 213 -3.73 -3.71 -23.53
N VAL A 214 -4.19 -4.77 -24.21
CA VAL A 214 -5.59 -4.86 -24.67
C VAL A 214 -6.58 -4.84 -23.50
N ASP A 215 -6.21 -5.43 -22.37
CA ASP A 215 -7.05 -5.51 -21.18
C ASP A 215 -7.20 -4.13 -20.51
N GLU A 216 -6.10 -3.39 -20.36
CA GLU A 216 -6.15 -2.02 -19.82
C GLU A 216 -6.87 -1.04 -20.75
N LEU A 217 -6.65 -1.17 -22.07
CA LEU A 217 -7.40 -0.41 -23.05
C LEU A 217 -8.91 -0.69 -22.94
N TYR A 218 -9.30 -1.95 -22.74
CA TYR A 218 -10.70 -2.31 -22.53
C TYR A 218 -11.25 -1.69 -21.25
N ASP A 219 -10.55 -1.82 -20.12
CA ASP A 219 -11.00 -1.30 -18.82
C ASP A 219 -11.18 0.23 -18.87
N PHE A 220 -10.21 0.93 -19.47
CA PHE A 220 -10.28 2.37 -19.71
C PHE A 220 -11.49 2.74 -20.59
N VAL A 221 -11.66 2.08 -21.73
CA VAL A 221 -12.75 2.36 -22.67
C VAL A 221 -14.11 2.04 -22.05
N HIS A 222 -14.23 0.94 -21.32
CA HIS A 222 -15.45 0.53 -20.62
C HIS A 222 -15.87 1.57 -19.58
N GLU A 223 -14.93 2.12 -18.82
CA GLU A 223 -15.21 3.20 -17.87
C GLU A 223 -15.63 4.50 -18.59
N GLN A 224 -14.88 4.94 -19.60
CA GLN A 224 -15.15 6.19 -20.32
C GLN A 224 -16.51 6.18 -21.04
N VAL A 225 -16.91 5.05 -21.63
CA VAL A 225 -18.20 4.91 -22.32
C VAL A 225 -19.35 4.92 -21.31
N ARG A 226 -19.24 4.19 -20.19
CA ARG A 226 -20.28 4.15 -19.15
C ARG A 226 -20.53 5.49 -18.47
N GLN A 227 -19.50 6.33 -18.35
CA GLN A 227 -19.65 7.68 -17.77
C GLN A 227 -20.39 8.65 -18.70
N ARG A 228 -20.43 8.38 -20.01
CA ARG A 228 -20.96 9.30 -21.03
C ARG A 228 -22.32 8.91 -21.59
N ILE A 229 -22.63 7.61 -21.66
CA ILE A 229 -23.90 7.10 -22.21
C ILE A 229 -24.47 6.03 -21.28
N ASP A 230 -25.61 6.35 -20.66
CA ASP A 230 -26.39 5.38 -19.88
C ASP A 230 -26.94 4.29 -20.79
N GLY A 231 -26.59 3.03 -20.50
CA GLY A 231 -27.05 1.85 -21.23
C GLY A 231 -26.09 1.32 -22.30
N GLN A 232 -25.06 2.05 -22.73
CA GLN A 232 -24.05 1.49 -23.63
C GLN A 232 -22.93 0.81 -22.82
N THR A 233 -22.81 -0.51 -22.95
CA THR A 233 -21.79 -1.30 -22.25
C THR A 233 -20.87 -1.97 -23.25
N PRO A 234 -19.60 -1.52 -23.38
CA PRO A 234 -18.60 -2.22 -24.18
C PRO A 234 -18.39 -3.65 -23.68
N THR A 235 -18.02 -4.56 -24.58
CA THR A 235 -17.70 -5.96 -24.20
C THR A 235 -16.36 -6.39 -24.75
N LEU A 236 -15.69 -7.27 -24.02
CA LEU A 236 -14.45 -7.94 -24.42
C LEU A 236 -14.72 -9.43 -24.62
N SER A 237 -14.33 -9.98 -25.76
CA SER A 237 -14.37 -11.42 -26.03
C SER A 237 -12.97 -11.91 -26.41
N VAL A 238 -12.53 -13.02 -25.80
CA VAL A 238 -11.18 -13.56 -25.94
C VAL A 238 -11.23 -15.03 -26.36
N ASP A 239 -10.47 -15.40 -27.38
CA ASP A 239 -10.27 -16.78 -27.84
C ASP A 239 -8.78 -17.15 -27.77
N SER A 240 -8.50 -18.26 -27.07
CA SER A 240 -7.19 -18.92 -27.02
C SER A 240 -6.02 -18.02 -26.58
N ALA A 241 -6.22 -17.19 -25.55
CA ALA A 241 -5.18 -16.27 -25.07
C ALA A 241 -4.17 -16.93 -24.11
N GLN A 242 -2.87 -16.73 -24.37
CA GLN A 242 -1.74 -17.04 -23.49
C GLN A 242 -0.81 -15.82 -23.44
N GLY A 243 -0.64 -15.21 -22.27
CA GLY A 243 0.15 -13.99 -22.09
C GLY A 243 -0.58 -12.70 -22.52
N THR A 244 0.04 -11.55 -22.24
CA THR A 244 -0.55 -10.21 -22.49
C THR A 244 -0.26 -9.70 -23.91
N ILE A 245 -1.28 -9.18 -24.60
CA ILE A 245 -1.12 -8.50 -25.89
C ILE A 245 -1.02 -7.00 -25.65
N TYR A 246 0.10 -6.39 -26.04
CA TYR A 246 0.30 -4.94 -25.99
C TYR A 246 -0.01 -4.29 -27.34
N LEU A 247 -0.74 -3.17 -27.30
CA LEU A 247 -1.18 -2.41 -28.48
C LEU A 247 -0.34 -1.15 -28.70
N ALA A 248 0.17 -0.52 -27.66
CA ALA A 248 0.93 0.73 -27.80
C ALA A 248 1.94 0.89 -26.67
N ARG A 249 2.88 1.82 -26.87
CA ARG A 249 3.70 2.42 -25.82
C ARG A 249 3.01 3.67 -25.29
N SER A 250 3.11 3.88 -23.99
CA SER A 250 2.57 5.04 -23.31
C SER A 250 3.48 6.26 -23.52
N PRO A 251 2.99 7.36 -24.12
CA PRO A 251 3.78 8.59 -24.29
C PRO A 251 4.09 9.30 -22.96
N ARG A 252 3.52 8.83 -21.84
CA ARG A 252 3.86 9.27 -20.47
C ARG A 252 5.16 8.67 -19.96
N HIS A 253 5.74 7.70 -20.67
CA HIS A 253 6.98 7.05 -20.27
C HIS A 253 8.17 8.04 -20.35
N VAL A 254 9.05 7.97 -19.36
CA VAL A 254 10.38 8.61 -19.39
C VAL A 254 11.31 7.57 -20.02
N ASP A 255 12.25 7.94 -20.90
CA ASP A 255 13.29 6.99 -21.34
C ASP A 255 14.22 6.69 -20.15
N VAL A 256 13.72 5.84 -19.26
CA VAL A 256 14.36 5.42 -18.01
C VAL A 256 15.57 4.57 -18.36
N ASP A 257 15.52 3.83 -19.47
CA ASP A 257 16.60 2.95 -19.92
C ASP A 257 17.86 3.73 -20.31
N GLY A 258 17.74 4.79 -21.11
CA GLY A 258 18.89 5.64 -21.45
C GLY A 258 19.47 6.40 -20.24
N LEU A 259 18.62 6.85 -19.32
CA LEU A 259 19.07 7.51 -18.09
C LEU A 259 19.67 6.53 -17.07
N ALA A 260 19.11 5.32 -16.96
CA ALA A 260 19.64 4.25 -16.12
C ALA A 260 20.96 3.72 -16.69
N GLU A 261 21.03 3.45 -17.99
CA GLU A 261 22.26 3.02 -18.67
C GLU A 261 23.37 4.09 -18.55
N MET A 262 23.02 5.37 -18.70
CA MET A 262 23.95 6.47 -18.41
C MET A 262 24.40 6.47 -16.95
N ARG A 263 23.48 6.38 -15.98
CA ARG A 263 23.80 6.42 -14.54
C ARG A 263 24.69 5.24 -14.14
N THR A 264 24.41 4.04 -14.64
CA THR A 264 25.22 2.84 -14.42
C THR A 264 26.58 2.96 -15.08
N ALA A 265 26.64 3.38 -16.35
CA ALA A 265 27.89 3.46 -17.09
C ALA A 265 28.81 4.59 -16.61
N VAL A 266 28.28 5.69 -16.05
CA VAL A 266 29.05 6.80 -15.46
C VAL A 266 29.68 6.43 -14.13
N LEU A 267 29.09 5.49 -13.39
CA LEU A 267 29.59 5.03 -12.08
C LEU A 267 30.36 3.71 -12.14
N ASP A 268 30.46 3.08 -13.32
CA ASP A 268 31.17 1.81 -13.47
C ASP A 268 32.65 1.96 -13.13
N SER A 269 33.20 0.99 -12.40
CA SER A 269 34.62 0.93 -12.01
C SER A 269 35.60 1.00 -13.19
N GLN A 270 35.19 0.55 -14.39
CA GLN A 270 36.04 0.41 -15.57
C GLN A 270 36.06 1.71 -16.41
N PRO A 271 37.22 2.37 -16.58
CA PRO A 271 37.30 3.66 -17.29
C PRO A 271 36.76 3.65 -18.72
N TRP A 272 36.93 2.55 -19.46
CA TRP A 272 36.48 2.45 -20.86
C TRP A 272 34.95 2.44 -21.00
N LYS A 273 34.20 1.95 -19.99
CA LYS A 273 32.74 2.02 -19.97
C LYS A 273 32.24 3.44 -19.67
N ARG A 274 32.92 4.14 -18.74
CA ARG A 274 32.67 5.57 -18.48
C ARG A 274 33.01 6.44 -19.69
N ILE A 275 34.02 6.07 -20.49
CA ILE A 275 34.29 6.71 -21.78
C ILE A 275 33.20 6.39 -22.81
N GLY A 276 32.70 5.15 -22.85
CA GLY A 276 31.61 4.74 -23.72
C GLY A 276 30.31 5.50 -23.45
N SER A 277 30.03 5.82 -22.18
CA SER A 277 28.82 6.56 -21.79
C SER A 277 28.78 8.00 -22.32
N LEU A 278 29.93 8.59 -22.68
CA LEU A 278 29.98 9.93 -23.28
C LEU A 278 29.19 10.04 -24.59
N HIS A 279 29.06 8.94 -25.34
CA HIS A 279 28.22 8.91 -26.54
C HIS A 279 26.73 9.09 -26.20
N LEU A 280 26.27 8.35 -25.19
CA LEU A 280 24.89 8.40 -24.69
C LEU A 280 24.57 9.75 -24.03
N ILE A 281 25.48 10.26 -23.19
CA ILE A 281 25.39 11.61 -22.61
C ILE A 281 25.29 12.67 -23.72
N GLY A 282 26.10 12.53 -24.76
CA GLY A 282 26.07 13.41 -25.93
C GLY A 282 24.72 13.42 -26.65
N HIS A 283 24.01 12.29 -26.69
CA HIS A 283 22.67 12.19 -27.25
C HIS A 283 21.62 12.82 -26.33
N LEU A 284 21.66 12.50 -25.03
CA LEU A 284 20.72 12.99 -24.01
C LEU A 284 20.80 14.51 -23.79
N LEU A 285 21.98 15.12 -23.97
CA LEU A 285 22.15 16.58 -23.99
C LEU A 285 21.36 17.28 -25.11
N GLY A 286 20.99 16.55 -26.17
CA GLY A 286 20.14 17.03 -27.26
C GLY A 286 18.63 16.89 -27.01
N SER A 287 18.21 16.33 -25.87
CA SER A 287 16.79 16.09 -25.56
C SER A 287 15.97 17.39 -25.51
N ILE A 288 14.71 17.33 -25.95
CA ILE A 288 13.77 18.46 -25.83
C ILE A 288 13.24 18.65 -24.40
N ARG A 289 13.38 17.65 -23.52
CA ARG A 289 13.00 17.72 -22.10
C ARG A 289 14.14 18.32 -21.28
N GLU A 290 13.87 19.43 -20.59
CA GLU A 290 14.85 20.14 -19.76
C GLU A 290 15.49 19.28 -18.65
N PRO A 291 14.73 18.47 -17.89
CA PRO A 291 15.31 17.63 -16.83
C PRO A 291 16.29 16.56 -17.35
N THR A 292 16.02 15.98 -18.53
CA THR A 292 16.92 14.99 -19.16
C THR A 292 18.24 15.61 -19.59
N ARG A 293 18.19 16.84 -20.12
CA ARG A 293 19.41 17.59 -20.45
C ARG A 293 20.20 17.95 -19.21
N ASP A 294 19.53 18.30 -18.11
CA ASP A 294 20.20 18.65 -16.86
C ASP A 294 20.83 17.43 -16.18
N ALA A 295 20.18 16.27 -16.22
CA ALA A 295 20.76 15.01 -15.77
C ALA A 295 22.00 14.62 -16.58
N ALA A 296 21.95 14.75 -17.92
CA ALA A 296 23.10 14.49 -18.79
C ALA A 296 24.23 15.50 -18.57
N ARG A 297 23.90 16.78 -18.33
CA ARG A 297 24.85 17.84 -17.97
C ARG A 297 25.53 17.54 -16.62
N ALA A 298 24.77 17.12 -15.61
CA ALA A 298 25.30 16.77 -14.30
C ALA A 298 26.21 15.52 -14.35
N ALA A 299 25.82 14.50 -15.11
CA ALA A 299 26.66 13.32 -15.35
C ALA A 299 27.97 13.68 -16.06
N LEU A 300 27.92 14.58 -17.05
CA LEU A 300 29.11 15.06 -17.74
C LEU A 300 30.05 15.84 -16.80
N LEU A 301 29.52 16.67 -15.89
CA LEU A 301 30.31 17.34 -14.85
C LEU A 301 30.96 16.33 -13.89
N GLY A 302 30.25 15.26 -13.53
CA GLY A 302 30.80 14.17 -12.73
C GLY A 302 31.98 13.50 -13.41
N LEU A 303 31.88 13.22 -14.71
CA LEU A 303 32.98 12.64 -15.49
C LEU A 303 34.14 13.61 -15.72
N ILE A 304 33.90 14.92 -15.76
CA ILE A 304 34.97 15.94 -15.78
C ILE A 304 35.79 15.90 -14.48
N ALA A 305 35.15 15.60 -13.36
CA ALA A 305 35.79 15.45 -12.05
C ALA A 305 36.33 14.03 -11.78
N ASP A 306 36.32 13.13 -12.78
CA ASP A 306 36.77 11.75 -12.63
C ASP A 306 38.25 11.67 -12.25
N SER A 307 38.58 10.65 -11.45
CA SER A 307 39.96 10.37 -11.02
C SER A 307 40.85 9.84 -12.15
N ASP A 308 40.24 9.25 -13.18
CA ASP A 308 40.92 8.83 -14.40
C ASP A 308 41.09 10.02 -15.36
N ARG A 309 42.34 10.33 -15.71
CA ARG A 309 42.69 11.50 -16.52
C ARG A 309 42.12 11.45 -17.94
N GLU A 310 41.94 10.26 -18.52
CA GLU A 310 41.44 10.11 -19.88
C GLU A 310 39.93 10.34 -19.95
N VAL A 311 39.18 9.81 -18.97
CA VAL A 311 37.74 10.06 -18.78
C VAL A 311 37.48 11.56 -18.61
N ALA A 312 38.17 12.19 -17.66
CA ALA A 312 38.05 13.63 -17.39
C ALA A 312 38.37 14.50 -18.60
N SER A 313 39.43 14.17 -19.35
CA SER A 313 39.83 14.92 -20.55
C SER A 313 38.81 14.79 -21.69
N ARG A 314 38.22 13.61 -21.90
CA ARG A 314 37.19 13.39 -22.93
C ARG A 314 35.86 14.04 -22.56
N ALA A 315 35.48 13.98 -21.30
CA ALA A 315 34.27 14.64 -20.78
C ALA A 315 34.36 16.17 -20.92
N ALA A 316 35.51 16.77 -20.59
CA ALA A 316 35.74 18.20 -20.76
C ALA A 316 35.69 18.62 -22.24
N ARG A 317 36.22 17.80 -23.16
CA ARG A 317 36.07 18.06 -24.60
C ARG A 317 34.62 18.04 -25.06
N LEU A 318 33.83 17.05 -24.63
CA LEU A 318 32.40 16.98 -24.98
C LEU A 318 31.63 18.19 -24.43
N TRP A 319 31.99 18.68 -23.25
CA TRP A 319 31.42 19.88 -22.65
C TRP A 319 31.68 21.13 -23.49
N ASP A 320 32.92 21.31 -23.95
CA ASP A 320 33.31 22.42 -24.84
C ASP A 320 32.64 22.29 -26.22
N GLU A 321 32.63 21.09 -26.82
CA GLU A 321 32.01 20.81 -28.12
C GLU A 321 30.50 21.09 -28.14
N ARG A 322 29.81 20.87 -27.02
CA ARG A 322 28.37 21.15 -26.85
C ARG A 322 28.08 22.59 -26.44
N GLY A 323 29.11 23.43 -26.25
CA GLY A 323 28.95 24.85 -25.93
C GLY A 323 28.26 25.11 -24.58
N LEU A 324 28.51 24.27 -23.57
CA LEU A 324 27.79 24.30 -22.29
C LEU A 324 28.28 25.39 -21.30
N GLY A 325 29.19 26.27 -21.71
CA GLY A 325 29.73 27.36 -20.88
C GLY A 325 30.92 26.95 -20.02
N GLU A 326 31.29 27.77 -19.03
CA GLU A 326 32.42 27.46 -18.13
C GLU A 326 32.08 26.31 -17.16
N ILE A 327 33.06 25.43 -16.90
CA ILE A 327 32.90 24.29 -15.97
C ILE A 327 32.86 24.79 -14.51
N PRO A 328 31.81 24.48 -13.72
CA PRO A 328 31.73 24.87 -12.32
C PRO A 328 32.76 24.15 -11.44
N VAL A 329 33.57 24.89 -10.68
CA VAL A 329 34.62 24.33 -9.81
C VAL A 329 34.11 24.17 -8.37
N GLY A 330 33.85 22.94 -7.91
CA GLY A 330 33.40 22.60 -6.55
C GLY A 330 34.46 21.81 -5.73
N ARG A 331 34.60 22.13 -4.44
CA ARG A 331 35.69 21.65 -3.53
C ARG A 331 35.42 20.22 -2.97
N PRO A 332 36.44 19.36 -2.81
CA PRO A 332 36.25 17.97 -2.34
C PRO A 332 35.97 17.86 -0.83
N ALA A 333 35.11 16.91 -0.45
CA ALA A 333 34.80 16.57 0.94
C ALA A 333 35.91 15.76 1.63
N ARG A 334 36.20 16.05 2.91
CA ARG A 334 37.14 15.30 3.77
C ARG A 334 36.40 14.45 4.81
N PRO A 335 37.02 13.35 5.31
CA PRO A 335 36.35 12.23 5.97
C PRO A 335 36.06 12.51 7.46
N ALA A 336 34.96 11.92 7.95
CA ALA A 336 34.57 11.96 9.35
C ALA A 336 35.49 11.07 10.23
N ARG A 337 35.78 11.53 11.45
CA ARG A 337 36.52 10.77 12.48
C ARG A 337 35.59 9.83 13.26
N PRO A 338 36.10 8.70 13.78
CA PRO A 338 35.29 7.56 14.22
C PRO A 338 34.79 7.69 15.66
N SER A 339 33.52 7.36 15.89
CA SER A 339 33.00 6.98 17.21
C SER A 339 33.47 5.56 17.58
N ALA A 340 33.68 5.31 18.87
CA ALA A 340 34.22 4.06 19.40
C ALA A 340 33.49 2.80 18.86
N PRO A 341 34.22 1.68 18.65
CA PRO A 341 33.65 0.49 18.03
C PRO A 341 32.65 -0.17 18.99
N ARG A 342 31.36 0.00 18.72
CA ARG A 342 30.40 -1.05 19.08
C ARG A 342 30.76 -2.25 18.23
N LYS A 343 31.07 -3.39 18.88
CA LYS A 343 31.26 -4.67 18.19
C LYS A 343 30.03 -4.92 17.29
N PRO A 344 30.19 -5.33 16.02
CA PRO A 344 29.09 -5.92 15.30
C PRO A 344 28.73 -7.23 16.02
N ILE A 345 27.54 -7.30 16.61
CA ILE A 345 27.03 -8.53 17.20
C ILE A 345 25.82 -8.95 16.36
N GLY A 346 26.03 -9.96 15.49
CA GLY A 346 25.03 -10.78 14.76
C GLY A 346 24.26 -10.04 13.66
N SER A 347 24.02 -10.54 12.45
CA SER A 347 24.31 -11.79 11.73
C SER A 347 24.73 -11.41 10.29
N SER A 348 25.47 -12.25 9.58
CA SER A 348 25.95 -11.99 8.20
C SER A 348 24.85 -12.13 7.12
N GLY A 349 23.59 -12.18 7.52
CA GLY A 349 22.44 -12.39 6.66
C GLY A 349 21.91 -11.11 6.00
N PRO A 350 21.07 -11.23 4.96
CA PRO A 350 20.40 -10.09 4.35
C PRO A 350 19.46 -9.40 5.35
N ALA A 351 19.38 -8.07 5.28
CA ALA A 351 18.46 -7.31 6.14
C ALA A 351 17.01 -7.73 5.86
N ALA A 352 16.18 -7.80 6.90
CA ALA A 352 14.83 -8.36 6.79
C ALA A 352 13.75 -7.39 7.30
N GLY A 353 12.61 -7.37 6.61
CA GLY A 353 11.38 -6.74 7.04
C GLY A 353 10.31 -7.78 7.35
N ILE A 354 9.63 -7.67 8.48
CA ILE A 354 8.53 -8.58 8.87
C ILE A 354 7.25 -7.79 9.06
N ASP A 355 6.18 -8.24 8.41
CA ASP A 355 4.81 -7.89 8.75
C ASP A 355 4.17 -9.04 9.53
N PHE A 356 4.04 -8.88 10.85
CA PHE A 356 3.34 -9.85 11.70
C PHE A 356 1.87 -9.45 11.81
N GLY A 357 1.04 -9.85 10.86
CA GLY A 357 -0.37 -9.46 10.80
C GLY A 357 -1.30 -10.36 11.62
N THR A 358 -2.49 -9.85 11.95
CA THR A 358 -3.53 -10.59 12.72
C THR A 358 -4.01 -11.84 12.00
N THR A 359 -4.15 -11.78 10.68
CA THR A 359 -4.69 -12.86 9.83
C THR A 359 -3.59 -13.57 9.04
N ASN A 360 -2.67 -12.80 8.46
CA ASN A 360 -1.53 -13.32 7.69
C ASN A 360 -0.28 -12.55 8.08
N SER A 361 0.87 -13.21 8.00
CA SER A 361 2.19 -12.61 8.19
C SER A 361 3.06 -12.79 6.96
N SER A 362 3.99 -11.89 6.74
CA SER A 362 4.89 -11.88 5.58
C SER A 362 6.30 -11.49 6.01
N ILE A 363 7.31 -11.92 5.24
CA ILE A 363 8.71 -11.52 5.43
C ILE A 363 9.31 -11.16 4.07
N ALA A 364 10.12 -10.10 4.06
CA ALA A 364 10.89 -9.68 2.89
C ALA A 364 12.35 -9.50 3.27
N LEU A 365 13.23 -9.72 2.30
CA LEU A 365 14.67 -9.55 2.43
C LEU A 365 15.15 -8.43 1.50
N LEU A 366 16.16 -7.70 1.94
CA LEU A 366 16.88 -6.75 1.10
C LEU A 366 18.01 -7.46 0.38
N GLU A 367 17.93 -7.50 -0.94
CA GLU A 367 18.93 -8.09 -1.83
C GLU A 367 19.55 -6.99 -2.70
N GLY A 368 20.69 -6.46 -2.26
CA GLY A 368 21.26 -5.25 -2.87
C GLY A 368 20.45 -4.01 -2.48
N GLU A 369 19.86 -3.34 -3.47
CA GLU A 369 18.93 -2.21 -3.28
C GLU A 369 17.46 -2.62 -3.45
N ASP A 370 17.20 -3.86 -3.90
CA ASP A 370 15.85 -4.37 -4.13
C ASP A 370 15.29 -5.07 -2.87
N VAL A 371 13.99 -4.90 -2.65
CA VAL A 371 13.25 -5.71 -1.68
C VAL A 371 12.61 -6.91 -2.37
N ARG A 372 12.79 -8.10 -1.81
CA ARG A 372 12.17 -9.34 -2.27
C ARG A 372 11.34 -9.97 -1.18
N LEU A 373 10.05 -10.15 -1.43
CA LEU A 373 9.18 -10.92 -0.54
C LEU A 373 9.55 -12.41 -0.63
N VAL A 374 9.56 -13.08 0.51
CA VAL A 374 9.90 -14.50 0.60
C VAL A 374 8.64 -15.33 0.48
N PRO A 375 8.54 -16.24 -0.49
CA PRO A 375 7.46 -17.23 -0.53
C PRO A 375 7.63 -18.25 0.60
N ASN A 376 6.53 -18.63 1.24
CA ASN A 376 6.52 -19.73 2.18
C ASN A 376 6.71 -21.09 1.48
N ALA A 377 6.83 -22.16 2.25
CA ALA A 377 6.99 -23.52 1.69
C ALA A 377 5.87 -23.97 0.73
N GLU A 378 4.70 -23.33 0.72
CA GLU A 378 3.62 -23.60 -0.23
C GLU A 378 3.64 -22.68 -1.47
N GLY A 379 4.62 -21.79 -1.58
CA GLY A 379 4.79 -20.84 -2.68
C GLY A 379 3.97 -19.56 -2.55
N ALA A 380 3.29 -19.33 -1.42
CA ALA A 380 2.52 -18.12 -1.19
C ALA A 380 3.38 -17.03 -0.51
N LEU A 381 3.18 -15.77 -0.88
CA LEU A 381 3.92 -14.62 -0.31
C LEU A 381 3.47 -14.24 1.11
N THR A 382 2.43 -14.89 1.63
CA THR A 382 1.90 -14.66 2.98
C THR A 382 1.65 -15.99 3.67
N THR A 383 1.97 -16.07 4.95
CA THR A 383 1.71 -17.24 5.80
C THR A 383 0.54 -16.95 6.75
N PRO A 384 -0.50 -17.80 6.82
CA PRO A 384 -1.59 -17.60 7.77
C PRO A 384 -1.10 -17.51 9.22
N SER A 385 -1.57 -16.54 9.98
CA SER A 385 -1.20 -16.34 11.40
C SER A 385 -1.98 -17.28 12.32
N LEU A 386 -1.88 -18.59 12.07
CA LEU A 386 -2.57 -19.65 12.80
C LEU A 386 -1.59 -20.68 13.36
N VAL A 387 -1.89 -21.19 14.55
CA VAL A 387 -1.21 -22.32 15.17
C VAL A 387 -2.25 -23.29 15.70
N ALA A 388 -2.07 -24.58 15.46
CA ALA A 388 -2.96 -25.60 15.99
C ALA A 388 -2.19 -26.68 16.73
N VAL A 389 -2.77 -27.19 17.82
CA VAL A 389 -2.27 -28.37 18.51
C VAL A 389 -3.13 -29.56 18.10
N ALA A 390 -2.54 -30.51 17.38
CA ALA A 390 -3.18 -31.74 16.92
C ALA A 390 -3.45 -32.72 18.08
N ALA A 391 -4.22 -33.77 17.81
CA ALA A 391 -4.68 -34.71 18.84
C ALA A 391 -3.54 -35.50 19.51
N ASP A 392 -2.47 -35.75 18.77
CA ASP A 392 -1.25 -36.41 19.22
C ASP A 392 -0.26 -35.45 19.90
N GLY A 393 -0.58 -34.15 19.95
CA GLY A 393 0.27 -33.11 20.52
C GLY A 393 1.21 -32.44 19.52
N GLU A 394 1.17 -32.79 18.23
CA GLU A 394 1.93 -32.08 17.19
C GLU A 394 1.44 -30.63 17.07
N VAL A 395 2.39 -29.69 16.91
CA VAL A 395 2.09 -28.27 16.72
C VAL A 395 2.22 -27.91 15.24
N LEU A 396 1.10 -27.54 14.64
CA LEU A 396 1.00 -27.12 13.25
C LEU A 396 0.97 -25.59 13.17
N VAL A 397 1.61 -25.02 12.15
CA VAL A 397 1.69 -23.56 11.95
C VAL A 397 1.28 -23.21 10.52
N GLY A 398 0.68 -22.05 10.31
CA GLY A 398 0.40 -21.52 8.98
C GLY A 398 -0.63 -22.32 8.19
N THR A 399 -0.30 -22.63 6.94
CA THR A 399 -1.17 -23.37 6.01
C THR A 399 -1.59 -24.73 6.59
N ALA A 400 -0.68 -25.43 7.29
CA ALA A 400 -0.98 -26.71 7.92
C ALA A 400 -2.03 -26.57 9.03
N ALA A 401 -1.90 -25.56 9.90
CA ALA A 401 -2.89 -25.25 10.92
C ALA A 401 -4.25 -24.87 10.30
N LYS A 402 -4.24 -24.06 9.24
CA LYS A 402 -5.45 -23.63 8.53
C LYS A 402 -6.25 -24.80 7.96
N ARG A 403 -5.60 -25.81 7.38
CA ARG A 403 -6.27 -26.98 6.77
C ARG A 403 -7.13 -27.78 7.74
N GLN A 404 -6.77 -27.79 9.03
CA GLN A 404 -7.47 -28.58 10.05
C GLN A 404 -8.32 -27.73 11.02
N ALA A 405 -8.32 -26.40 10.87
CA ALA A 405 -8.97 -25.47 11.79
C ALA A 405 -10.46 -25.80 12.01
N LEU A 406 -11.16 -26.20 10.93
CA LEU A 406 -12.56 -26.63 10.97
C LEU A 406 -12.82 -27.85 11.85
N ALA A 407 -11.92 -28.83 11.82
CA ALA A 407 -12.06 -30.07 12.58
C ALA A 407 -11.50 -29.96 14.01
N ASN A 408 -10.81 -28.86 14.32
CA ASN A 408 -10.07 -28.66 15.55
C ASN A 408 -10.17 -27.22 16.10
N PRO A 409 -11.39 -26.65 16.26
CA PRO A 409 -11.56 -25.23 16.56
C PRO A 409 -11.04 -24.85 17.94
N ASP A 410 -11.25 -25.68 18.97
CA ASP A 410 -10.86 -25.40 20.35
C ASP A 410 -9.34 -25.32 20.58
N TYR A 411 -8.58 -25.94 19.68
CA TYR A 411 -7.12 -26.07 19.80
C TYR A 411 -6.39 -25.41 18.62
N THR A 412 -7.08 -24.52 17.90
CA THR A 412 -6.49 -23.69 16.83
C THR A 412 -6.51 -22.23 17.25
N ALA A 413 -5.33 -21.69 17.56
CA ALA A 413 -5.10 -20.28 17.83
C ALA A 413 -5.19 -19.44 16.54
N ARG A 414 -5.95 -18.34 16.61
CA ARG A 414 -6.14 -17.34 15.55
C ARG A 414 -6.15 -15.93 16.14
N SER A 415 -5.90 -14.92 15.31
CA SER A 415 -5.89 -13.49 15.71
C SER A 415 -5.06 -13.22 16.96
N VAL A 416 -3.95 -13.96 17.15
CA VAL A 416 -3.14 -13.95 18.37
C VAL A 416 -2.50 -12.59 18.63
N LYS A 417 -2.28 -11.79 17.58
CA LYS A 417 -1.74 -10.43 17.67
C LYS A 417 -2.52 -9.56 18.66
N LEU A 418 -3.84 -9.72 18.72
CA LEU A 418 -4.73 -9.01 19.65
C LEU A 418 -4.67 -9.54 21.09
N ARG A 419 -4.08 -10.72 21.31
CA ARG A 419 -3.94 -11.38 22.61
C ARG A 419 -2.57 -11.16 23.25
N LEU A 420 -1.62 -10.57 22.53
CA LEU A 420 -0.28 -10.28 23.05
C LEU A 420 -0.36 -9.40 24.31
N GLY A 421 0.43 -9.73 25.33
CA GLY A 421 0.42 -9.00 26.60
C GLY A 421 -0.70 -9.43 27.58
N THR A 422 -1.58 -10.36 27.19
CA THR A 422 -2.65 -10.89 28.07
C THR A 422 -2.23 -12.20 28.75
N ASP A 423 -3.13 -12.79 29.54
CA ASP A 423 -2.99 -14.13 30.16
C ASP A 423 -3.62 -15.25 29.32
N TRP A 424 -4.04 -14.94 28.09
CA TRP A 424 -4.66 -15.89 27.17
C TRP A 424 -3.72 -17.04 26.81
N SER A 425 -4.27 -18.26 26.75
CA SER A 425 -3.54 -19.45 26.28
C SER A 425 -4.50 -20.52 25.74
N ILE A 426 -4.00 -21.37 24.84
CA ILE A 426 -4.65 -22.64 24.46
C ILE A 426 -3.93 -23.80 25.13
N THR A 427 -4.67 -24.86 25.49
CA THR A 427 -4.09 -26.06 26.13
C THR A 427 -4.73 -27.32 25.56
N ARG A 428 -3.91 -28.26 25.08
CA ARG A 428 -4.34 -29.59 24.66
C ARG A 428 -3.37 -30.64 25.19
N GLY A 429 -3.88 -31.53 26.05
CA GLY A 429 -3.03 -32.52 26.73
C GLY A 429 -1.94 -31.83 27.56
N ALA A 430 -0.67 -32.16 27.28
CA ALA A 430 0.49 -31.57 27.95
C ALA A 430 0.98 -30.25 27.32
N VAL A 431 0.47 -29.88 26.14
CA VAL A 431 0.90 -28.69 25.40
C VAL A 431 0.04 -27.51 25.82
N ARG A 432 0.68 -26.47 26.38
CA ARG A 432 0.06 -25.17 26.66
C ARG A 432 0.83 -24.10 25.93
N LEU A 433 0.13 -23.27 25.16
CA LEU A 433 0.72 -22.17 24.39
C LEU A 433 0.04 -20.85 24.81
N ALA A 434 0.83 -19.92 25.35
CA ALA A 434 0.42 -18.53 25.55
C ALA A 434 0.43 -17.77 24.21
N ALA A 435 -0.11 -16.54 24.20
CA ALA A 435 -0.13 -15.68 23.02
C ALA A 435 1.28 -15.46 22.42
N GLU A 436 2.27 -15.26 23.28
CA GLU A 436 3.66 -15.04 22.89
C GLU A 436 4.30 -16.31 22.32
N ASP A 437 3.94 -17.50 22.83
CA ASP A 437 4.43 -18.78 22.29
C ASP A 437 3.87 -19.03 20.89
N VAL A 438 2.59 -18.72 20.68
CA VAL A 438 1.94 -18.81 19.35
C VAL A 438 2.58 -17.81 18.38
N ALA A 439 2.83 -16.57 18.80
CA ALA A 439 3.52 -15.57 17.97
C ALA A 439 4.94 -15.99 17.61
N GLU A 440 5.71 -16.52 18.57
CA GLU A 440 7.04 -17.07 18.35
C GLU A 440 7.03 -18.20 17.31
N LEU A 441 6.06 -19.12 17.37
CA LEU A 441 5.95 -20.23 16.41
C LEU A 441 5.69 -19.72 14.98
N ILE A 442 4.83 -18.72 14.83
CA ILE A 442 4.57 -18.08 13.52
C ILE A 442 5.83 -17.38 13.00
N LEU A 443 6.50 -16.61 13.86
CA LEU A 443 7.72 -15.88 13.50
C LEU A 443 8.86 -16.86 13.16
N ARG A 444 9.01 -17.94 13.92
CA ARG A 444 9.97 -19.01 13.63
C ARG A 444 9.71 -19.61 12.26
N ARG A 445 8.44 -19.83 11.89
CA ARG A 445 8.10 -20.32 10.55
C ARG A 445 8.54 -19.36 9.45
N LEU A 446 8.31 -18.06 9.60
CA LEU A 446 8.79 -17.06 8.63
C LEU A 446 10.33 -17.05 8.53
N ARG A 447 11.02 -17.25 9.65
CA ARG A 447 12.47 -17.34 9.68
C ARG A 447 12.97 -18.56 8.91
N GLU A 448 12.35 -19.72 9.12
CA GLU A 448 12.66 -20.96 8.39
C GLU A 448 12.45 -20.78 6.88
N ASP A 449 11.36 -20.14 6.47
CA ASP A 449 11.08 -19.84 5.06
C ASP A 449 12.16 -18.90 4.46
N ALA A 450 12.54 -17.84 5.19
CA ALA A 450 13.63 -16.93 4.77
C ALA A 450 15.01 -17.60 4.72
N GLU A 451 15.30 -18.48 5.68
CA GLU A 451 16.53 -19.28 5.70
C GLU A 451 16.61 -20.24 4.51
N ALA A 452 15.50 -20.91 4.19
CA ALA A 452 15.41 -21.79 3.04
C ALA A 452 15.57 -21.03 1.72
N TYR A 453 15.03 -19.80 1.64
CA TYR A 453 15.12 -18.95 0.45
C TYR A 453 16.53 -18.38 0.25
N ALA A 454 17.14 -17.79 1.29
CA ALA A 454 18.43 -17.10 1.20
C ALA A 454 19.64 -18.03 1.40
N GLY A 455 19.43 -19.26 1.89
CA GLY A 455 20.50 -20.21 2.23
C GLY A 455 21.26 -19.89 3.53
N GLN A 456 20.83 -18.87 4.28
CA GLN A 456 21.43 -18.43 5.55
C GLN A 456 20.39 -17.70 6.41
N PRO A 457 20.59 -17.61 7.75
CA PRO A 457 19.70 -16.84 8.63
C PRO A 457 19.58 -15.38 8.21
N PRO A 458 18.40 -14.76 8.37
CA PRO A 458 18.23 -13.33 8.14
C PRO A 458 19.14 -12.51 9.06
N GLY A 459 19.47 -11.33 8.53
CA GLY A 459 20.30 -10.29 9.12
C GLY A 459 19.58 -9.48 10.21
N LEU A 460 20.01 -8.22 10.29
CA LEU A 460 19.29 -7.15 10.95
C LEU A 460 17.83 -7.14 10.51
N THR A 461 16.90 -7.15 11.46
CA THR A 461 15.46 -7.25 11.20
C THR A 461 14.71 -6.03 11.70
N VAL A 462 13.76 -5.56 10.90
CA VAL A 462 12.75 -4.56 11.26
C VAL A 462 11.37 -5.20 11.22
N MET A 463 10.55 -4.93 12.23
CA MET A 463 9.19 -5.47 12.33
C MET A 463 8.16 -4.37 12.27
N THR A 464 6.98 -4.64 11.72
CA THR A 464 5.85 -3.71 11.74
C THR A 464 4.85 -4.02 12.86
N VAL A 465 4.20 -2.99 13.37
CA VAL A 465 3.08 -3.07 14.32
C VAL A 465 2.03 -2.00 14.01
N PRO A 466 0.78 -2.17 14.45
CA PRO A 466 -0.26 -1.15 14.37
C PRO A 466 0.20 0.15 15.03
N ALA A 467 -0.19 1.31 14.50
CA ALA A 467 0.21 2.58 15.11
C ALA A 467 -0.33 2.72 16.55
N ASN A 468 -1.50 2.15 16.82
CA ASN A 468 -2.14 2.16 18.14
C ASN A 468 -1.71 1.01 19.06
N PHE A 469 -0.73 0.18 18.67
CA PHE A 469 -0.19 -0.86 19.53
C PHE A 469 0.45 -0.24 20.77
N ASP A 470 0.03 -0.68 21.95
CA ASP A 470 0.56 -0.15 23.20
C ASP A 470 1.97 -0.69 23.50
N LEU A 471 2.61 -0.12 24.51
CA LEU A 471 3.97 -0.48 24.90
C LEU A 471 4.11 -1.96 25.30
N LEU A 472 3.08 -2.57 25.91
CA LEU A 472 3.10 -3.99 26.31
C LEU A 472 3.06 -4.90 25.09
N GLN A 473 2.17 -4.60 24.16
CA GLN A 473 2.00 -5.39 22.96
C GLN A 473 3.25 -5.31 22.07
N ARG A 474 3.87 -4.13 21.96
CA ARG A 474 5.16 -3.93 21.27
C ARG A 474 6.28 -4.74 21.91
N ALA A 475 6.42 -4.68 23.24
CA ALA A 475 7.42 -5.47 23.94
C ALA A 475 7.20 -6.98 23.75
N ALA A 476 5.94 -7.44 23.82
CA ALA A 476 5.58 -8.85 23.67
C ALA A 476 5.90 -9.40 22.27
N VAL A 477 5.62 -8.65 21.19
CA VAL A 477 5.94 -9.11 19.83
C VAL A 477 7.45 -9.14 19.57
N VAL A 478 8.20 -8.15 20.07
CA VAL A 478 9.66 -8.12 19.95
C VAL A 478 10.29 -9.30 20.70
N GLU A 479 9.80 -9.62 21.90
CA GLU A 479 10.29 -10.76 22.66
C GLU A 479 9.99 -12.08 21.94
N ALA A 480 8.79 -12.24 21.39
CA ALA A 480 8.44 -13.41 20.58
C ALA A 480 9.36 -13.57 19.35
N ALA A 481 9.70 -12.46 18.68
CA ALA A 481 10.62 -12.45 17.54
C ALA A 481 12.06 -12.81 17.93
N ARG A 482 12.53 -12.30 19.08
CA ARG A 482 13.85 -12.68 19.63
C ARG A 482 13.90 -14.15 19.99
N ARG A 483 12.85 -14.71 20.60
CA ARG A 483 12.72 -16.16 20.86
C ARG A 483 12.68 -16.99 19.57
N ALA A 484 12.12 -16.44 18.49
CA ALA A 484 12.18 -17.05 17.15
C ALA A 484 13.59 -16.96 16.51
N GLY A 485 14.47 -16.12 17.05
CA GLY A 485 15.86 -15.96 16.64
C GLY A 485 16.10 -14.83 15.62
N PHE A 486 15.20 -13.85 15.54
CA PHE A 486 15.44 -12.61 14.79
C PHE A 486 16.27 -11.61 15.60
N ASP A 487 17.16 -10.89 14.90
CA ASP A 487 17.85 -9.72 15.44
C ASP A 487 17.03 -8.45 15.20
N VAL A 488 16.01 -8.22 16.03
CA VAL A 488 15.10 -7.08 15.88
C VAL A 488 15.78 -5.79 16.34
N GLN A 489 16.11 -4.91 15.39
CA GLN A 489 16.74 -3.63 15.64
C GLN A 489 15.74 -2.47 15.68
N ARG A 490 14.65 -2.57 14.91
CA ARG A 490 13.61 -1.55 14.89
C ARG A 490 12.20 -2.11 14.83
N VAL A 491 11.27 -1.42 15.48
CA VAL A 491 9.82 -1.61 15.32
C VAL A 491 9.24 -0.39 14.64
N LEU A 492 8.55 -0.60 13.53
CA LEU A 492 7.99 0.44 12.68
C LEU A 492 6.46 0.39 12.73
N ASN A 493 5.80 1.55 12.69
CA ASN A 493 4.35 1.56 12.53
C ASN A 493 3.97 1.10 11.11
N GLU A 494 3.00 0.21 10.98
CA GLU A 494 2.45 -0.29 9.70
C GLU A 494 2.13 0.83 8.69
N PRO A 495 1.37 1.89 9.06
CA PRO A 495 1.09 2.96 8.12
C PRO A 495 2.35 3.74 7.70
N THR A 496 3.34 3.84 8.59
CA THR A 496 4.64 4.46 8.29
C THR A 496 5.44 3.61 7.30
N ALA A 497 5.43 2.28 7.45
CA ALA A 497 6.04 1.35 6.51
C ALA A 497 5.39 1.45 5.12
N ALA A 498 4.05 1.53 5.07
CA ALA A 498 3.32 1.70 3.81
C ALA A 498 3.67 3.04 3.12
N ALA A 499 3.76 4.14 3.87
CA ALA A 499 4.15 5.43 3.34
C ALA A 499 5.61 5.46 2.87
N LEU A 500 6.51 4.79 3.58
CA LEU A 500 7.90 4.64 3.16
C LEU A 500 7.97 3.97 1.79
N THR A 501 7.28 2.85 1.59
CA THR A 501 7.23 2.18 0.29
C THR A 501 6.64 3.05 -0.81
N TYR A 502 5.61 3.85 -0.50
CA TYR A 502 5.02 4.79 -1.45
C TYR A 502 5.98 5.94 -1.83
N GLY A 503 6.75 6.43 -0.87
CA GLY A 503 7.54 7.65 -0.97
C GLY A 503 8.94 7.49 -1.59
N LEU A 504 9.51 6.30 -1.61
CA LEU A 504 10.93 6.04 -1.96
C LEU A 504 11.40 6.58 -3.32
N ASN A 505 10.50 6.72 -4.29
CA ASN A 505 10.83 7.16 -5.66
C ASN A 505 10.12 8.45 -6.08
N ARG A 506 9.62 9.24 -5.10
CA ARG A 506 8.91 10.49 -5.38
C ARG A 506 9.75 11.69 -4.98
N GLU A 507 9.92 12.64 -5.90
CA GLU A 507 10.68 13.88 -5.66
C GLU A 507 9.80 15.05 -5.19
N GLU A 508 8.47 14.90 -5.28
CA GLU A 508 7.49 15.90 -4.88
C GLU A 508 7.15 15.80 -3.39
N ASP A 509 7.02 16.96 -2.73
CA ASP A 509 6.44 17.06 -1.40
C ASP A 509 4.97 16.59 -1.46
N THR A 510 4.65 15.54 -0.70
CA THR A 510 3.31 14.96 -0.71
C THR A 510 2.80 14.68 0.70
N THR A 511 1.59 15.14 0.98
CA THR A 511 0.84 14.79 2.18
C THR A 511 -0.06 13.61 1.90
N VAL A 512 0.21 12.50 2.57
CA VAL A 512 -0.46 11.22 2.35
C VAL A 512 -1.29 10.84 3.57
N LEU A 513 -2.56 10.50 3.35
CA LEU A 513 -3.37 9.81 4.35
C LEU A 513 -3.24 8.31 4.14
N VAL A 514 -2.66 7.59 5.09
CA VAL A 514 -2.64 6.13 5.11
C VAL A 514 -3.80 5.63 5.95
N PHE A 515 -4.66 4.81 5.37
CA PHE A 515 -5.83 4.23 6.01
C PHE A 515 -5.72 2.71 5.97
N ASP A 516 -5.33 2.11 7.10
CA ASP A 516 -5.14 0.68 7.26
C ASP A 516 -6.33 0.04 7.96
N LEU A 517 -7.09 -0.80 7.26
CA LEU A 517 -8.13 -1.62 7.86
C LEU A 517 -7.78 -3.10 7.68
N GLY A 518 -7.17 -3.66 8.72
CA GLY A 518 -6.80 -5.06 8.81
C GLY A 518 -7.95 -5.97 9.26
N GLY A 519 -7.59 -7.16 9.74
CA GLY A 519 -8.56 -8.13 10.30
C GLY A 519 -9.12 -7.69 11.65
N GLY A 520 -8.32 -7.01 12.49
CA GLY A 520 -8.74 -6.65 13.86
C GLY A 520 -8.53 -5.19 14.28
N THR A 521 -7.81 -4.40 13.48
CA THR A 521 -7.45 -3.02 13.81
C THR A 521 -7.70 -2.09 12.64
N LEU A 522 -8.01 -0.84 12.97
CA LEU A 522 -8.00 0.30 12.07
C LEU A 522 -6.90 1.24 12.53
N ASP A 523 -5.99 1.59 11.64
CA ASP A 523 -4.97 2.61 11.87
C ASP A 523 -5.07 3.67 10.77
N VAL A 524 -5.00 4.94 11.16
CA VAL A 524 -5.01 6.07 10.22
C VAL A 524 -3.87 6.99 10.56
N SER A 525 -2.98 7.24 9.60
CA SER A 525 -1.86 8.16 9.80
C SER A 525 -1.79 9.17 8.68
N LEU A 526 -1.47 10.40 9.05
CA LEU A 526 -1.15 11.45 8.11
C LEU A 526 0.37 11.63 8.06
N ILE A 527 0.94 11.49 6.87
CA ILE A 527 2.38 11.41 6.67
C ILE A 527 2.77 12.40 5.57
N GLU A 528 3.75 13.26 5.85
CA GLU A 528 4.37 14.12 4.85
C GLU A 528 5.64 13.42 4.34
N VAL A 529 5.77 13.34 3.01
CA VAL A 529 6.93 12.79 2.33
C VAL A 529 7.59 13.89 1.53
N SER A 530 8.83 14.23 1.86
CA SER A 530 9.57 15.37 1.30
C SER A 530 11.05 15.04 1.16
N HIS A 531 11.56 14.98 -0.08
CA HIS A 531 12.98 14.76 -0.38
C HIS A 531 13.64 13.62 0.42
N GLY A 532 12.98 12.47 0.50
CA GLY A 532 13.46 11.30 1.25
C GLY A 532 13.24 11.39 2.77
N VAL A 533 12.65 12.45 3.29
CA VAL A 533 12.16 12.54 4.67
C VAL A 533 10.71 12.07 4.72
N VAL A 534 10.42 11.09 5.57
CA VAL A 534 9.07 10.61 5.86
C VAL A 534 8.73 11.02 7.28
N GLU A 535 7.82 11.97 7.45
CA GLU A 535 7.42 12.52 8.74
C GLU A 535 5.95 12.22 9.04
N VAL A 536 5.70 11.48 10.11
CA VAL A 536 4.35 11.26 10.61
C VAL A 536 3.89 12.52 11.32
N LYS A 537 2.82 13.15 10.82
CA LYS A 537 2.24 14.37 11.41
C LYS A 537 1.21 14.08 12.47
N SER A 538 0.42 13.03 12.25
CA SER A 538 -0.55 12.56 13.22
C SER A 538 -0.87 11.10 12.98
N THR A 539 -1.31 10.43 14.03
CA THR A 539 -1.80 9.06 13.95
C THR A 539 -3.05 8.89 14.79
N GLY A 540 -3.95 7.99 14.40
CA GLY A 540 -5.13 7.59 15.15
C GLY A 540 -5.61 6.21 14.73
N GLY A 541 -6.74 5.77 15.28
CA GLY A 541 -7.38 4.52 14.85
C GLY A 541 -8.30 3.92 15.92
N ASP A 542 -8.56 2.62 15.79
CA ASP A 542 -9.36 1.81 16.69
C ASP A 542 -8.75 0.39 16.76
N ALA A 543 -8.21 0.03 17.93
CA ALA A 543 -7.54 -1.25 18.17
C ALA A 543 -8.50 -2.46 18.22
N HIS A 544 -9.80 -2.23 18.14
CA HIS A 544 -10.85 -3.26 18.18
C HIS A 544 -11.88 -3.01 17.07
N LEU A 545 -11.38 -2.76 15.87
CA LEU A 545 -12.20 -2.55 14.67
C LEU A 545 -11.46 -3.09 13.45
N GLY A 546 -11.93 -4.18 12.87
CA GLY A 546 -11.35 -4.72 11.64
C GLY A 546 -12.32 -5.62 10.89
N GLY A 547 -11.82 -6.31 9.85
CA GLY A 547 -12.61 -7.23 9.03
C GLY A 547 -13.35 -8.32 9.82
N ASP A 548 -12.84 -8.73 10.98
CA ASP A 548 -13.45 -9.73 11.87
C ASP A 548 -14.80 -9.24 12.43
N ASP A 549 -14.97 -7.93 12.66
CA ASP A 549 -16.23 -7.35 13.11
C ASP A 549 -17.32 -7.43 12.02
N TRP A 550 -16.94 -7.29 10.75
CA TRP A 550 -17.85 -7.46 9.63
C TRP A 550 -18.26 -8.93 9.48
N ASP A 551 -17.32 -9.85 9.65
CA ASP A 551 -17.61 -11.29 9.63
C ASP A 551 -18.59 -11.67 10.73
N GLU A 552 -18.39 -11.14 11.95
CA GLU A 552 -19.30 -11.37 13.07
C GLU A 552 -20.73 -10.86 12.76
N ARG A 553 -20.90 -9.75 12.03
CA ARG A 553 -22.25 -9.31 11.62
C ARG A 553 -22.94 -10.30 10.68
N ILE A 554 -22.20 -10.89 9.75
CA ILE A 554 -22.75 -11.94 8.89
C ILE A 554 -23.04 -13.19 9.72
N VAL A 555 -22.15 -13.61 10.62
CA VAL A 555 -22.39 -14.76 11.53
C VAL A 555 -23.68 -14.57 12.34
N GLN A 556 -23.87 -13.39 12.94
CA GLN A 556 -25.09 -13.08 13.69
C GLN A 556 -26.35 -13.04 12.82
N HIS A 557 -26.23 -12.63 11.55
CA HIS A 557 -27.31 -12.77 10.57
C HIS A 557 -27.64 -14.25 10.33
N LEU A 558 -26.65 -15.07 10.02
CA LEU A 558 -26.82 -16.50 9.74
C LEU A 558 -27.37 -17.28 10.95
N LEU A 559 -26.90 -16.99 12.16
CA LEU A 559 -27.43 -17.58 13.40
C LEU A 559 -28.92 -17.27 13.58
N ARG A 560 -29.35 -16.03 13.30
CA ARG A 560 -30.77 -15.67 13.32
C ARG A 560 -31.56 -16.42 12.26
N ARG A 561 -31.02 -16.61 11.05
CA ARG A 561 -31.69 -17.40 10.00
C ARG A 561 -31.90 -18.85 10.42
N VAL A 562 -30.92 -19.46 11.09
CA VAL A 562 -31.06 -20.81 11.65
C VAL A 562 -32.11 -20.83 12.76
N TRP A 563 -32.09 -19.85 13.68
CA TRP A 563 -33.08 -19.74 14.73
C TRP A 563 -34.51 -19.58 14.18
N ASP A 564 -34.72 -18.66 13.23
CA ASP A 564 -36.04 -18.40 12.64
C ASP A 564 -36.56 -19.57 11.81
N GLY A 565 -35.67 -20.30 11.13
CA GLY A 565 -36.04 -21.43 10.29
C GLY A 565 -36.22 -22.76 11.05
N TYR A 566 -35.44 -22.98 12.11
CA TYR A 566 -35.32 -24.28 12.77
C TYR A 566 -35.52 -24.25 14.29
N GLY A 567 -35.62 -23.06 14.91
CA GLY A 567 -35.74 -22.90 16.37
C GLY A 567 -34.49 -23.35 17.14
N LEU A 568 -33.33 -23.42 16.47
CA LEU A 568 -32.09 -23.96 17.04
C LEU A 568 -31.09 -22.83 17.29
N ASP A 569 -30.63 -22.70 18.54
CA ASP A 569 -29.54 -21.78 18.90
C ASP A 569 -28.19 -22.46 18.73
N LEU A 570 -27.40 -21.98 17.76
CA LEU A 570 -26.05 -22.44 17.48
C LEU A 570 -24.97 -21.50 18.03
N ALA A 571 -25.32 -20.46 18.80
CA ALA A 571 -24.37 -19.46 19.26
C ALA A 571 -23.24 -20.03 20.13
N GLN A 572 -23.53 -21.12 20.86
CA GLN A 572 -22.60 -21.85 21.73
C GLN A 572 -22.06 -23.15 21.09
N ASP A 573 -22.50 -23.50 19.88
CA ASP A 573 -21.98 -24.67 19.15
C ASP A 573 -20.68 -24.26 18.45
N ILE A 574 -19.54 -24.62 19.06
CA ILE A 574 -18.22 -24.19 18.60
C ILE A 574 -17.93 -24.67 17.16
N PRO A 575 -18.12 -25.96 16.81
CA PRO A 575 -17.96 -26.40 15.43
C PRO A 575 -18.86 -25.68 14.41
N ALA A 576 -20.14 -25.48 14.73
CA ALA A 576 -21.05 -24.78 13.83
C ALA A 576 -20.68 -23.30 13.67
N ARG A 577 -20.31 -22.63 14.77
CA ARG A 577 -19.87 -21.23 14.77
C ARG A 577 -18.60 -21.04 13.94
N GLN A 578 -17.64 -21.96 14.02
CA GLN A 578 -16.42 -21.92 13.20
C GLN A 578 -16.77 -22.01 11.69
N ARG A 579 -17.64 -22.94 11.31
CA ARG A 579 -18.10 -23.08 9.91
C ARG A 579 -18.85 -21.84 9.41
N LEU A 580 -19.67 -21.25 10.25
CA LEU A 580 -20.37 -20.00 9.95
C LEU A 580 -19.39 -18.85 9.74
N GLN A 581 -18.33 -18.76 10.55
CA GLN A 581 -17.34 -17.71 10.47
C GLN A 581 -16.52 -17.77 9.17
N GLU A 582 -16.09 -18.96 8.75
CA GLU A 582 -15.38 -19.13 7.48
C GLU A 582 -16.27 -18.82 6.27
N ALA A 583 -17.54 -19.24 6.32
CA ALA A 583 -18.50 -18.91 5.27
C ALA A 583 -18.84 -17.40 5.23
N ALA A 584 -18.89 -16.76 6.40
CA ALA A 584 -19.09 -15.32 6.52
C ALA A 584 -17.92 -14.53 5.91
N GLU A 585 -16.69 -14.90 6.22
CA GLU A 585 -15.49 -14.27 5.64
C GLU A 585 -15.47 -14.45 4.11
N ALA A 586 -15.74 -15.66 3.62
CA ALA A 586 -15.82 -15.95 2.19
C ALA A 586 -16.89 -15.09 1.49
N ALA A 587 -18.09 -14.98 2.08
CA ALA A 587 -19.16 -14.16 1.54
C ALA A 587 -18.82 -12.66 1.55
N LYS A 588 -18.19 -12.15 2.63
CA LYS A 588 -17.69 -10.76 2.70
C LYS A 588 -16.70 -10.46 1.57
N VAL A 589 -15.75 -11.38 1.34
CA VAL A 589 -14.75 -11.25 0.27
C VAL A 589 -15.42 -11.27 -1.10
N GLU A 590 -16.34 -12.20 -1.34
CA GLU A 590 -17.10 -12.28 -2.60
C GLU A 590 -17.93 -11.01 -2.86
N LEU A 591 -18.59 -10.48 -1.84
CA LEU A 591 -19.38 -9.24 -1.92
C LEU A 591 -18.54 -8.00 -2.23
N SER A 592 -17.21 -8.07 -2.08
CA SER A 592 -16.31 -6.98 -2.45
C SER A 592 -16.17 -6.82 -3.96
N SER A 593 -16.46 -7.86 -4.75
CA SER A 593 -16.46 -7.82 -6.23
C SER A 593 -17.86 -8.07 -6.83
N ALA A 594 -18.64 -8.99 -6.26
CA ALA A 594 -19.99 -9.34 -6.70
C ALA A 594 -21.09 -8.57 -5.97
N SER A 595 -22.26 -8.42 -6.60
CA SER A 595 -23.44 -7.78 -5.99
C SER A 595 -24.18 -8.67 -4.98
N SER A 596 -23.90 -9.96 -4.97
CA SER A 596 -24.50 -10.97 -4.10
C SER A 596 -23.55 -12.15 -3.89
N ALA A 597 -23.63 -12.80 -2.74
CA ALA A 597 -22.92 -14.03 -2.41
C ALA A 597 -23.90 -15.09 -1.89
N THR A 598 -23.68 -16.36 -2.23
CA THR A 598 -24.54 -17.47 -1.77
C THR A 598 -23.79 -18.33 -0.76
N ILE A 599 -24.34 -18.41 0.46
CA ILE A 599 -23.77 -19.17 1.58
C ILE A 599 -24.51 -20.49 1.70
N ARG A 600 -23.79 -21.59 1.45
CA ARG A 600 -24.33 -22.96 1.53
C ARG A 600 -23.55 -23.80 2.53
N LEU A 601 -24.18 -24.09 3.66
CA LEU A 601 -23.64 -24.95 4.71
C LEU A 601 -24.55 -26.16 4.90
N PRO A 602 -24.32 -27.25 4.14
CA PRO A 602 -25.04 -28.49 4.36
C PRO A 602 -24.60 -29.14 5.68
N PHE A 603 -25.54 -29.79 6.38
CA PHE A 603 -25.27 -30.47 7.65
C PHE A 603 -24.59 -29.56 8.66
N LEU A 604 -25.04 -28.30 8.77
CA LEU A 604 -24.48 -27.34 9.71
C LEU A 604 -24.64 -27.82 11.15
N ALA A 605 -25.81 -28.36 11.47
CA ALA A 605 -26.14 -28.97 12.75
C ALA A 605 -27.16 -30.10 12.54
N SER A 606 -27.63 -30.72 13.62
CA SER A 606 -28.71 -31.71 13.58
C SER A 606 -29.73 -31.44 14.68
N THR A 607 -31.01 -31.58 14.35
CA THR A 607 -32.09 -31.64 15.35
C THR A 607 -32.36 -33.10 15.73
N ALA A 608 -33.29 -33.34 16.66
CA ALA A 608 -33.74 -34.68 17.01
C ALA A 608 -34.38 -35.46 15.83
N HIS A 609 -34.77 -34.78 14.75
CA HIS A 609 -35.57 -35.37 13.68
C HIS A 609 -34.97 -35.20 12.28
N PHE A 610 -34.16 -34.17 12.01
CA PHE A 610 -33.59 -33.90 10.68
C PHE A 610 -32.28 -33.10 10.76
N PRO A 611 -31.39 -33.24 9.76
CA PRO A 611 -30.20 -32.41 9.62
C PRO A 611 -30.57 -30.97 9.27
N VAL A 612 -29.82 -30.01 9.84
CA VAL A 612 -29.97 -28.58 9.56
C VAL A 612 -29.03 -28.19 8.43
N HIS A 613 -29.59 -27.56 7.40
CA HIS A 613 -28.85 -27.00 6.28
C HIS A 613 -29.09 -25.49 6.25
N LEU A 614 -28.07 -24.72 5.92
CA LEU A 614 -28.22 -23.29 5.69
C LEU A 614 -27.96 -22.98 4.22
N ASP A 615 -28.94 -22.37 3.57
CA ASP A 615 -28.83 -21.82 2.21
C ASP A 615 -29.36 -20.39 2.28
N GLU A 616 -28.45 -19.43 2.23
CA GLU A 616 -28.76 -18.01 2.34
C GLU A 616 -28.08 -17.25 1.20
N THR A 617 -28.82 -16.39 0.50
CA THR A 617 -28.23 -15.44 -0.45
C THR A 617 -28.19 -14.08 0.20
N LEU A 618 -27.00 -13.50 0.30
CA LEU A 618 -26.80 -12.16 0.85
C LEU A 618 -26.44 -11.19 -0.27
N THR A 619 -27.15 -10.07 -0.37
CA THR A 619 -26.79 -9.00 -1.31
C THR A 619 -25.81 -8.00 -0.69
N ARG A 620 -25.03 -7.30 -1.53
CA ARG A 620 -24.12 -6.24 -1.07
C ARG A 620 -24.87 -5.14 -0.32
N ALA A 621 -26.08 -4.79 -0.79
CA ALA A 621 -26.90 -3.77 -0.16
C ALA A 621 -27.34 -4.15 1.27
N GLU A 622 -27.72 -5.41 1.49
CA GLU A 622 -28.06 -5.92 2.83
C GLU A 622 -26.84 -5.96 3.75
N PHE A 623 -25.70 -6.44 3.23
CA PHE A 623 -24.43 -6.47 3.93
C PHE A 623 -23.97 -5.06 4.37
N GLU A 624 -23.99 -4.08 3.47
CA GLU A 624 -23.64 -2.70 3.80
C GLU A 624 -24.64 -2.07 4.79
N SER A 625 -25.92 -2.41 4.67
CA SER A 625 -26.95 -1.92 5.60
C SER A 625 -26.74 -2.44 7.03
N MET A 626 -26.39 -3.72 7.20
CA MET A 626 -26.19 -4.35 8.51
C MET A 626 -24.83 -4.04 9.17
N THR A 627 -23.88 -3.51 8.40
CA THR A 627 -22.52 -3.14 8.87
C THR A 627 -22.24 -1.64 8.89
N ARG A 628 -23.26 -0.83 8.57
CA ARG A 628 -23.17 0.63 8.49
C ARG A 628 -22.63 1.31 9.76
N ASP A 629 -22.92 0.78 10.94
CA ASP A 629 -22.39 1.34 12.20
C ASP A 629 -20.88 1.13 12.33
N LEU A 630 -20.35 0.01 11.83
CA LEU A 630 -18.90 -0.22 11.77
C LEU A 630 -18.23 0.74 10.78
N LEU A 631 -18.86 0.98 9.62
CA LEU A 631 -18.42 2.00 8.66
C LEU A 631 -18.40 3.42 9.28
N HIS A 632 -19.38 3.74 10.12
CA HIS A 632 -19.40 5.00 10.86
C HIS A 632 -18.30 5.10 11.92
N ARG A 633 -17.93 3.99 12.58
CA ARG A 633 -16.80 3.95 13.51
C ARG A 633 -15.48 4.27 12.81
N CYS A 634 -15.28 3.77 11.58
CA CYS A 634 -14.10 4.07 10.76
C CYS A 634 -13.88 5.56 10.46
N ARG A 635 -14.95 6.34 10.42
CA ARG A 635 -14.89 7.77 10.07
C ARG A 635 -14.13 8.61 11.09
N ARG A 636 -14.38 8.35 12.39
CA ARG A 636 -13.90 9.24 13.47
C ARG A 636 -12.37 9.32 13.55
N PRO A 637 -11.62 8.19 13.49
CA PRO A 637 -10.17 8.26 13.53
C PRO A 637 -9.56 9.04 12.37
N ALA A 638 -10.09 8.90 11.15
CA ALA A 638 -9.57 9.63 10.00
C ALA A 638 -9.80 11.14 10.11
N GLU A 639 -10.99 11.57 10.55
CA GLU A 639 -11.24 12.99 10.78
C GLU A 639 -10.41 13.55 11.93
N GLN A 640 -10.16 12.75 12.96
CA GLN A 640 -9.31 13.14 14.08
C GLN A 640 -7.86 13.33 13.65
N ALA A 641 -7.30 12.40 12.87
CA ALA A 641 -5.94 12.52 12.35
C ALA A 641 -5.76 13.79 11.49
N ILE A 642 -6.68 14.06 10.57
CA ILE A 642 -6.64 15.28 9.75
C ILE A 642 -6.66 16.55 10.62
N ARG A 643 -7.50 16.59 11.67
CA ARG A 643 -7.55 17.71 12.61
C ARG A 643 -6.29 17.84 13.45
N ASP A 644 -5.75 16.74 13.96
CA ASP A 644 -4.57 16.72 14.82
C ASP A 644 -3.32 17.21 14.06
N ALA A 645 -3.26 16.95 12.76
CA ALA A 645 -2.23 17.49 11.88
C ALA A 645 -2.43 18.98 11.50
N GLY A 646 -3.54 19.60 11.92
CA GLY A 646 -3.87 20.98 11.56
C GLY A 646 -4.19 21.19 10.08
N LEU A 647 -4.57 20.13 9.36
CA LEU A 647 -4.86 20.17 7.92
C LEU A 647 -6.36 20.13 7.63
N ARG A 648 -6.73 20.49 6.40
CA ARG A 648 -8.07 20.27 5.85
C ARG A 648 -8.03 19.09 4.89
N SER A 649 -9.18 18.48 4.62
CA SER A 649 -9.29 17.42 3.61
C SER A 649 -8.80 17.85 2.22
N SER A 650 -8.84 19.15 1.91
CA SER A 650 -8.31 19.71 0.66
C SER A 650 -6.79 19.72 0.57
N ASP A 651 -6.09 19.62 1.69
CA ASP A 651 -4.62 19.75 1.77
C ASP A 651 -3.93 18.38 1.67
N LEU A 652 -4.69 17.29 1.54
CA LEU A 652 -4.15 15.95 1.27
C LEU A 652 -3.75 15.86 -0.21
N ASP A 653 -2.65 15.22 -0.55
CA ASP A 653 -2.31 14.96 -1.96
C ASP A 653 -2.80 13.58 -2.37
N GLN A 654 -2.60 12.59 -1.50
CA GLN A 654 -2.92 11.20 -1.80
C GLN A 654 -3.58 10.49 -0.61
N VAL A 655 -4.34 9.44 -0.93
CA VAL A 655 -4.83 8.48 0.06
C VAL A 655 -4.36 7.08 -0.29
N ILE A 656 -3.78 6.38 0.68
CA ILE A 656 -3.36 4.99 0.55
C ILE A 656 -4.30 4.15 1.41
N LEU A 657 -4.91 3.15 0.79
CA LEU A 657 -5.62 2.10 1.51
C LEU A 657 -4.66 0.93 1.72
N THR A 658 -4.55 0.48 2.96
CA THR A 658 -3.85 -0.74 3.34
C THR A 658 -4.75 -1.69 4.15
N GLY A 659 -4.41 -2.97 4.21
CA GLY A 659 -5.21 -3.99 4.91
C GLY A 659 -6.36 -4.58 4.07
N GLY A 660 -6.56 -5.90 4.20
CA GLY A 660 -7.48 -6.65 3.33
C GLY A 660 -8.94 -6.18 3.37
N ALA A 661 -9.40 -5.64 4.49
CA ALA A 661 -10.78 -5.18 4.65
C ALA A 661 -11.06 -3.86 3.89
N THR A 662 -10.03 -3.12 3.47
CA THR A 662 -10.21 -1.92 2.61
C THR A 662 -10.61 -2.25 1.17
N ARG A 663 -10.59 -3.54 0.79
CA ARG A 663 -11.11 -4.01 -0.52
C ARG A 663 -12.63 -3.87 -0.62
N MET A 664 -13.34 -3.73 0.50
CA MET A 664 -14.79 -3.47 0.51
C MET A 664 -15.10 -2.12 -0.17
N PRO A 665 -16.01 -2.07 -1.16
CA PRO A 665 -16.37 -0.83 -1.87
C PRO A 665 -16.79 0.32 -0.94
N ALA A 666 -17.59 0.01 0.08
CA ALA A 666 -18.07 0.99 1.06
C ALA A 666 -16.93 1.73 1.80
N ILE A 667 -15.77 1.09 2.02
CA ILE A 667 -14.59 1.73 2.63
C ILE A 667 -13.96 2.71 1.65
N GLY A 668 -13.81 2.32 0.38
CA GLY A 668 -13.34 3.21 -0.67
C GLY A 668 -14.20 4.46 -0.80
N ASP A 669 -15.53 4.30 -0.76
CA ASP A 669 -16.46 5.41 -0.84
C ASP A 669 -16.46 6.29 0.42
N LEU A 670 -16.30 5.70 1.61
CA LEU A 670 -16.10 6.46 2.85
C LEU A 670 -14.86 7.35 2.73
N VAL A 671 -13.74 6.78 2.30
CA VAL A 671 -12.47 7.49 2.20
C VAL A 671 -12.52 8.59 1.15
N ARG A 672 -13.09 8.33 -0.05
CA ARG A 672 -13.34 9.36 -1.06
C ARG A 672 -14.14 10.54 -0.51
N ARG A 673 -15.19 10.28 0.28
CA ARG A 673 -15.99 11.34 0.91
C ARG A 673 -15.18 12.15 1.92
N LEU A 674 -14.31 11.49 2.70
CA LEU A 674 -13.48 12.16 3.71
C LEU A 674 -12.39 13.04 3.11
N THR A 675 -11.92 12.69 1.90
CA THR A 675 -10.78 13.33 1.27
C THR A 675 -11.16 14.20 0.07
N GLY A 676 -12.43 14.60 -0.03
CA GLY A 676 -12.89 15.55 -1.06
C GLY A 676 -12.94 14.96 -2.48
N GLY A 677 -13.13 13.65 -2.60
CA GLY A 677 -13.27 12.94 -3.88
C GLY A 677 -11.99 12.31 -4.41
N ARG A 678 -10.88 12.35 -3.66
CA ARG A 678 -9.60 11.76 -4.09
C ARG A 678 -9.70 10.25 -4.24
N GLN A 679 -9.11 9.74 -5.32
CA GLN A 679 -9.08 8.32 -5.59
C GLN A 679 -8.06 7.62 -4.67
N PRO A 680 -8.48 6.62 -3.88
CA PRO A 680 -7.56 5.88 -3.02
C PRO A 680 -6.65 4.96 -3.84
N TYR A 681 -5.36 5.00 -3.53
CA TYR A 681 -4.35 4.08 -4.04
C TYR A 681 -4.38 2.77 -3.25
N ARG A 682 -4.37 1.64 -3.98
CA ARG A 682 -4.45 0.28 -3.42
C ARG A 682 -3.26 -0.63 -3.79
N GLY A 683 -2.28 -0.12 -4.54
CA GLY A 683 -1.17 -0.91 -5.09
C GLY A 683 -0.17 -1.45 -4.05
N LEU A 684 -0.42 -1.24 -2.75
CA LEU A 684 0.51 -1.58 -1.66
C LEU A 684 0.04 -2.75 -0.79
N ILE A 685 -1.08 -3.42 -1.11
CA ILE A 685 -1.62 -4.49 -0.26
C ILE A 685 -1.31 -5.88 -0.83
N PRO A 686 -0.63 -6.78 -0.09
CA PRO A 686 -0.02 -6.63 1.24
C PRO A 686 1.47 -6.21 1.20
N GLU A 687 2.03 -6.05 0.02
CA GLU A 687 3.48 -5.96 -0.21
C GLU A 687 4.12 -4.68 0.35
N GLY A 688 3.36 -3.60 0.47
CA GLY A 688 3.88 -2.29 0.86
C GLY A 688 4.34 -2.19 2.31
N ILE A 689 3.67 -2.86 3.25
CA ILE A 689 4.05 -2.82 4.67
C ILE A 689 5.36 -3.58 4.88
N VAL A 690 5.41 -4.84 4.44
CA VAL A 690 6.60 -5.67 4.59
C VAL A 690 7.79 -5.10 3.82
N SER A 691 7.54 -4.46 2.67
CA SER A 691 8.59 -3.79 1.91
C SER A 691 9.16 -2.58 2.62
N GLY A 692 8.30 -1.76 3.24
CA GLY A 692 8.74 -0.60 4.01
C GLY A 692 9.62 -1.01 5.18
N ALA A 693 9.28 -2.09 5.87
CA ALA A 693 10.13 -2.65 6.92
C ALA A 693 11.49 -3.11 6.38
N ALA A 694 11.54 -3.78 5.23
CA ALA A 694 12.80 -4.24 4.65
C ALA A 694 13.67 -3.07 4.17
N VAL A 695 13.07 -2.01 3.62
CA VAL A 695 13.76 -0.76 3.26
C VAL A 695 14.36 -0.11 4.49
N GLU A 696 13.60 0.02 5.58
CA GLU A 696 14.09 0.58 6.84
C GLU A 696 15.24 -0.27 7.40
N ALA A 697 15.18 -1.60 7.29
CA ALA A 697 16.29 -2.48 7.62
C ALA A 697 17.54 -2.18 6.75
N GLY A 698 17.33 -1.88 5.47
CA GLY A 698 18.36 -1.38 4.56
C GLY A 698 18.97 -0.04 4.95
N VAL A 699 18.16 0.89 5.43
CA VAL A 699 18.64 2.19 5.95
C VAL A 699 19.53 1.97 7.18
N LEU A 700 19.11 1.12 8.11
CA LEU A 700 19.87 0.81 9.33
C LEU A 700 21.20 0.09 9.06
N THR A 701 21.26 -0.74 8.02
CA THR A 701 22.50 -1.40 7.59
C THR A 701 23.38 -0.50 6.69
N GLY A 702 22.86 0.64 6.24
CA GLY A 702 23.52 1.56 5.32
C GLY A 702 23.50 1.12 3.85
N GLY A 703 22.75 0.06 3.53
CA GLY A 703 22.51 -0.41 2.16
C GLY A 703 21.58 0.52 1.37
N VAL A 704 20.66 1.20 2.06
CA VAL A 704 19.77 2.22 1.49
C VAL A 704 20.18 3.60 2.03
N LYS A 705 20.30 4.60 1.14
CA LYS A 705 20.72 5.98 1.50
C LYS A 705 19.66 6.99 1.08
N GLY A 706 19.69 8.16 1.71
CA GLY A 706 18.81 9.29 1.36
C GLY A 706 17.40 9.20 1.93
N VAL A 707 17.16 8.29 2.88
CA VAL A 707 15.88 8.16 3.59
C VAL A 707 16.07 8.55 5.05
N LEU A 708 15.18 9.41 5.57
CA LEU A 708 15.09 9.75 6.99
C LEU A 708 13.66 9.56 7.46
N LEU A 709 13.48 8.79 8.52
CA LEU A 709 12.16 8.54 9.10
C LEU A 709 12.00 9.26 10.45
N LEU A 710 10.92 10.04 10.56
CA LEU A 710 10.49 10.72 11.77
C LEU A 710 9.08 10.22 12.15
N ASP A 711 9.01 9.41 13.21
CA ASP A 711 7.73 8.88 13.73
C ASP A 711 7.28 9.70 14.95
N VAL A 712 6.11 9.41 15.54
CA VAL A 712 5.53 10.16 16.65
C VAL A 712 4.97 9.29 17.79
N VAL A 713 4.82 9.87 18.98
CA VAL A 713 4.13 9.22 20.12
C VAL A 713 2.63 9.15 19.87
N SER A 714 2.02 7.97 20.06
CA SER A 714 0.60 7.74 19.77
C SER A 714 -0.38 8.23 20.85
N ALA A 715 0.10 8.49 22.07
CA ALA A 715 -0.68 8.98 23.20
C ALA A 715 0.12 9.95 24.08
N THR A 716 -0.56 10.86 24.77
CA THR A 716 0.10 11.77 25.71
C THR A 716 0.68 11.01 26.90
N LEU A 717 1.95 11.29 27.22
CA LEU A 717 2.64 10.81 28.41
C LEU A 717 2.65 11.91 29.48
N GLY A 718 2.37 11.53 30.72
CA GLY A 718 2.29 12.47 31.82
C GLY A 718 2.59 11.87 33.18
N PHE A 719 2.59 12.74 34.18
CA PHE A 719 2.72 12.37 35.58
C PHE A 719 1.49 12.77 36.38
N GLU A 720 1.13 11.95 37.35
CA GLU A 720 0.11 12.34 38.33
C GLU A 720 0.65 13.45 39.27
N THR A 721 -0.23 14.37 39.62
CA THR A 721 0.02 15.42 40.61
C THR A 721 -0.69 15.12 41.92
N HIS A 722 -0.24 15.78 42.99
CA HIS A 722 -0.96 15.84 44.26
C HIS A 722 -2.36 16.44 44.01
N GLY A 723 -3.41 15.64 44.15
CA GLY A 723 -4.78 15.99 43.77
C GLY A 723 -5.38 15.12 42.67
N GLY A 724 -4.58 14.25 42.04
CA GLY A 724 -5.06 13.23 41.11
C GLY A 724 -5.25 13.68 39.67
N THR A 725 -4.79 14.88 39.32
CA THR A 725 -4.75 15.37 37.94
C THR A 725 -3.47 14.92 37.23
N VAL A 726 -3.46 15.01 35.90
CA VAL A 726 -2.30 14.68 35.06
C VAL A 726 -1.59 15.94 34.60
N ALA A 727 -0.29 16.06 34.92
CA ALA A 727 0.61 16.98 34.26
C ALA A 727 1.13 16.34 32.96
N LYS A 728 0.73 16.91 31.81
CA LYS A 728 1.19 16.44 30.49
C LYS A 728 2.67 16.82 30.28
N VAL A 729 3.44 15.90 29.72
CA VAL A 729 4.90 16.04 29.58
C VAL A 729 5.32 15.90 28.12
N ILE A 730 4.96 14.78 27.49
CA ILE A 730 5.13 14.57 26.05
C ILE A 730 3.73 14.43 25.48
N GLU A 731 3.30 15.40 24.66
CA GLU A 731 1.98 15.37 24.05
C GLU A 731 1.94 14.32 22.93
N ARG A 732 0.74 13.79 22.69
CA ARG A 732 0.48 12.95 21.52
C ARG A 732 0.93 13.64 20.23
N ASN A 733 1.42 12.86 19.28
CA ASN A 733 2.01 13.29 18.01
C ASN A 733 3.35 14.04 18.14
N THR A 734 4.00 14.05 19.32
CA THR A 734 5.40 14.54 19.43
C THR A 734 6.34 13.59 18.69
N THR A 735 7.23 14.11 17.86
CA THR A 735 8.23 13.34 17.11
C THR A 735 9.16 12.54 18.02
N ILE A 736 9.46 11.30 17.66
CA ILE A 736 10.42 10.42 18.34
C ILE A 736 11.65 10.14 17.47
N PRO A 737 12.84 9.96 18.08
CA PRO A 737 13.11 9.97 19.52
C PRO A 737 13.01 11.37 20.15
N THR A 738 12.60 11.45 21.42
CA THR A 738 12.53 12.71 22.16
C THR A 738 12.77 12.52 23.66
N ILE A 739 13.24 13.56 24.31
CA ILE A 739 13.44 13.60 25.77
C ILE A 739 12.78 14.86 26.30
N SER A 740 11.90 14.72 27.29
CA SER A 740 11.30 15.84 28.01
C SER A 740 11.63 15.76 29.49
N ARG A 741 11.98 16.91 30.09
CA ARG A 741 12.34 16.99 31.50
C ARG A 741 11.38 17.88 32.28
N LYS A 742 11.04 17.45 33.49
CA LYS A 742 10.20 18.22 34.43
C LYS A 742 10.82 18.21 35.82
N LEU A 743 10.54 19.26 36.58
CA LEU A 743 10.93 19.38 37.97
C LEU A 743 9.74 19.04 38.88
N ALA A 744 9.94 18.04 39.73
CA ALA A 744 8.97 17.62 40.73
C ALA A 744 9.21 18.36 42.06
N ALA A 745 8.17 19.04 42.53
CA ALA A 745 8.18 19.75 43.81
C ALA A 745 7.51 18.94 44.94
N THR A 746 7.98 19.12 46.16
CA THR A 746 7.40 18.48 47.36
C THR A 746 5.93 18.88 47.56
N SER A 747 5.07 17.93 47.90
CA SER A 747 3.66 18.16 48.25
C SER A 747 3.43 18.46 49.71
N THR A 748 4.34 18.07 50.60
CA THR A 748 4.26 18.41 52.03
C THR A 748 5.59 18.93 52.56
N SER A 749 5.54 19.74 53.62
CA SER A 749 6.76 20.24 54.27
C SER A 749 7.45 19.11 55.04
N GLY A 750 8.76 18.99 54.88
CA GLY A 750 9.55 17.92 55.50
C GLY A 750 9.38 16.55 54.84
N GLN A 751 8.82 16.49 53.63
CA GLN A 751 8.66 15.27 52.86
C GLN A 751 10.02 14.61 52.59
N THR A 752 10.20 13.37 53.08
CA THR A 752 11.43 12.58 52.89
C THR A 752 11.28 11.46 51.86
N ARG A 753 10.13 11.36 51.20
CA ARG A 753 9.83 10.35 50.20
C ARG A 753 8.87 10.91 49.16
N MET A 754 9.05 10.58 47.89
CA MET A 754 8.22 11.06 46.78
C MET A 754 7.85 9.88 45.87
N THR A 755 6.60 9.85 45.40
CA THR A 755 6.14 8.82 44.47
C THR A 755 5.85 9.45 43.12
N LEU A 756 6.51 8.97 42.07
CA LEU A 756 6.24 9.39 40.70
C LEU A 756 5.34 8.36 40.02
N HIS A 757 4.12 8.75 39.66
CA HIS A 757 3.21 7.89 38.91
C HIS A 757 3.10 8.37 37.48
N VAL A 758 3.55 7.51 36.57
CA VAL A 758 3.65 7.76 35.13
C VAL A 758 2.43 7.18 34.44
N VAL A 759 1.76 7.99 33.65
CA VAL A 759 0.50 7.63 32.98
C VAL A 759 0.51 7.95 31.49
N GLU A 760 -0.28 7.21 30.73
CA GLU A 760 -0.52 7.37 29.31
C GLU A 760 -2.01 7.63 29.04
N GLY A 761 -2.33 8.69 28.30
CA GLY A 761 -3.68 8.97 27.82
C GLY A 761 -4.07 10.45 27.87
N GLU A 762 -5.25 10.74 27.33
CA GLU A 762 -5.75 12.11 27.14
C GLU A 762 -6.61 12.63 28.31
N SER A 763 -6.88 11.79 29.31
CA SER A 763 -7.63 12.18 30.50
C SER A 763 -6.86 13.22 31.33
N THR A 764 -7.57 14.21 31.85
CA THR A 764 -7.02 15.19 32.81
C THR A 764 -6.89 14.63 34.22
N ILE A 765 -7.50 13.47 34.49
CA ILE A 765 -7.49 12.76 35.78
C ILE A 765 -6.70 11.46 35.61
N ALA A 766 -5.77 11.18 36.53
CA ALA A 766 -4.85 10.05 36.44
C ALA A 766 -5.56 8.68 36.39
N THR A 767 -6.70 8.53 37.08
CA THR A 767 -7.49 7.29 37.06
C THR A 767 -8.20 7.03 35.74
N GLY A 768 -8.32 8.05 34.88
CA GLY A 768 -8.83 7.91 33.51
C GLY A 768 -7.74 7.62 32.48
N SER A 769 -6.49 7.52 32.91
CA SER A 769 -5.32 7.22 32.09
C SER A 769 -4.76 5.84 32.45
N ARG A 770 -4.00 5.25 31.53
CA ARG A 770 -3.32 3.97 31.76
C ARG A 770 -2.07 4.21 32.61
N THR A 771 -1.88 3.41 33.65
CA THR A 771 -0.64 3.40 34.45
C THR A 771 0.49 2.72 33.68
N LEU A 772 1.63 3.40 33.56
CA LEU A 772 2.86 2.85 32.96
C LEU A 772 3.88 2.41 34.01
N ALA A 773 4.13 3.25 35.01
CA ALA A 773 5.06 2.94 36.10
C ALA A 773 4.75 3.76 37.36
N VAL A 774 5.24 3.24 38.49
CA VAL A 774 5.28 3.97 39.75
C VAL A 774 6.72 3.89 40.28
N LEU A 775 7.40 5.03 40.40
CA LEU A 775 8.76 5.11 40.94
C LEU A 775 8.73 5.62 42.37
N ASP A 776 9.27 4.76 43.24
CA ASP A 776 9.55 4.99 44.64
C ASP A 776 10.79 5.85 44.92
N ILE A 777 10.73 7.12 45.36
CA ILE A 777 11.93 7.94 45.64
C ILE A 777 12.10 8.16 47.16
N PRO A 778 12.94 7.35 47.85
CA PRO A 778 13.18 7.48 49.29
C PRO A 778 14.31 8.44 49.65
N ASP A 779 14.41 8.72 50.95
CA ASP A 779 15.52 9.43 51.60
C ASP A 779 15.80 10.80 50.98
N LEU A 780 14.74 11.57 50.74
CA LEU A 780 14.83 12.97 50.35
C LEU A 780 15.17 13.85 51.56
N PRO A 781 16.04 14.86 51.39
CA PRO A 781 16.28 15.85 52.43
C PRO A 781 14.99 16.63 52.74
N PRO A 782 14.72 16.95 54.01
CA PRO A 782 13.50 17.65 54.38
C PRO A 782 13.56 19.12 53.93
N HIS A 783 12.66 19.49 53.02
CA HIS A 783 12.47 20.87 52.55
C HIS A 783 11.02 21.34 52.75
N PRO A 784 10.74 22.66 52.72
CA PRO A 784 9.38 23.18 52.72
C PRO A 784 8.56 22.65 51.54
N ARG A 785 7.23 22.61 51.69
CA ARG A 785 6.28 22.30 50.60
C ARG A 785 6.54 23.21 49.39
N GLY A 786 6.47 22.65 48.18
CA GLY A 786 6.66 23.36 46.92
C GLY A 786 8.13 23.55 46.51
N THR A 787 9.07 22.90 47.19
CA THR A 787 10.50 22.97 46.82
C THR A 787 10.79 22.00 45.68
N PRO A 788 11.38 22.43 44.55
CA PRO A 788 11.80 21.52 43.48
C PRO A 788 13.00 20.71 43.96
N LEU A 789 12.87 19.38 43.98
CA LEU A 789 13.90 18.47 44.49
C LEU A 789 14.38 17.46 43.47
N ILE A 790 13.47 16.99 42.62
CA ILE A 790 13.75 15.91 41.69
C ILE A 790 13.53 16.41 40.28
N GLU A 791 14.55 16.28 39.44
CA GLU A 791 14.40 16.36 38.00
C GLU A 791 14.03 14.98 37.47
N VAL A 792 12.99 14.93 36.63
CA VAL A 792 12.52 13.69 36.01
C VAL A 792 12.57 13.86 34.50
N ALA A 793 13.20 12.91 33.82
CA ALA A 793 13.26 12.81 32.37
C ALA A 793 12.37 11.66 31.88
N LEU A 794 11.54 11.93 30.88
CA LEU A 794 10.93 10.92 30.02
C LEU A 794 11.73 10.87 28.72
N ASP A 795 12.41 9.75 28.49
CA ASP A 795 13.22 9.48 27.29
C ASP A 795 12.51 8.40 26.47
N ILE A 796 12.07 8.75 25.27
CA ILE A 796 11.46 7.82 24.32
C ILE A 796 12.35 7.69 23.09
N ASP A 797 12.76 6.45 22.81
CA ASP A 797 13.62 6.15 21.67
C ASP A 797 12.84 5.97 20.35
N ALA A 798 13.55 5.70 19.26
CA ALA A 798 12.99 5.49 17.93
C ALA A 798 12.12 4.21 17.79
N ASN A 799 12.11 3.35 18.82
CA ASN A 799 11.29 2.14 18.92
C ASN A 799 10.07 2.33 19.83
N SER A 800 9.85 3.57 20.28
CA SER A 800 8.87 3.91 21.32
C SER A 800 9.16 3.26 22.69
N THR A 801 10.41 2.89 22.97
CA THR A 801 10.80 2.42 24.30
C THR A 801 10.90 3.60 25.24
N LEU A 802 10.08 3.62 26.29
CA LEU A 802 10.09 4.68 27.29
C LEU A 802 11.01 4.33 28.47
N ARG A 803 11.90 5.25 28.81
CA ARG A 803 12.69 5.25 30.04
C ARG A 803 12.36 6.47 30.87
N VAL A 804 12.16 6.25 32.17
CA VAL A 804 11.95 7.32 33.15
C VAL A 804 13.16 7.37 34.06
N THR A 805 13.81 8.52 34.13
CA THR A 805 14.98 8.75 34.99
C THR A 805 14.70 9.92 35.91
N ALA A 806 14.98 9.76 37.20
CA ALA A 806 14.81 10.79 38.23
C ALA A 806 16.15 11.05 38.93
N ARG A 807 16.53 12.32 39.05
CA ARG A 807 17.79 12.77 39.68
C ARG A 807 17.52 13.87 40.69
N GLU A 808 18.18 13.78 41.85
CA GLU A 808 18.04 14.77 42.92
C GLU A 808 18.86 16.04 42.65
N LEU A 809 18.27 17.21 42.87
CA LEU A 809 18.96 18.49 42.86
C LEU A 809 19.76 18.70 44.16
N ARG A 810 21.04 19.09 44.02
CA ARG A 810 21.92 19.50 45.11
C ARG A 810 21.70 20.97 45.44
N GLY A 811 21.57 21.31 46.72
CA GLY A 811 21.60 22.70 47.16
C GLY A 811 20.89 22.93 48.49
N ARG A 812 21.05 24.15 49.04
CA ARG A 812 20.23 24.65 50.15
C ARG A 812 18.85 25.08 49.60
N THR A 813 17.82 25.14 50.46
CA THR A 813 16.45 25.49 50.05
C THR A 813 16.36 26.77 49.20
N ASP A 814 17.12 27.80 49.58
CA ASP A 814 17.19 29.10 48.88
C ASP A 814 17.90 29.05 47.51
N GLU A 815 18.68 28.00 47.26
CA GLU A 815 19.42 27.81 46.00
C GLU A 815 18.68 26.91 45.01
N LEU A 816 17.86 25.97 45.47
CA LEU A 816 17.27 24.93 44.61
C LEU A 816 16.41 25.49 43.48
N SER A 817 15.52 26.45 43.75
CA SER A 817 14.72 27.10 42.72
C SER A 817 15.56 27.90 41.72
N ARG A 818 16.68 28.49 42.16
CA ARG A 818 17.61 29.20 41.27
C ARG A 818 18.36 28.21 40.36
N ARG A 819 18.91 27.13 40.94
CA ARG A 819 19.64 26.09 40.20
C ARG A 819 18.76 25.38 39.18
N ALA A 820 17.51 25.09 39.55
CA ALA A 820 16.47 24.58 38.66
C ALA A 820 16.28 25.48 37.43
N ARG A 821 16.09 26.79 37.64
CA ARG A 821 15.95 27.77 36.55
C ARG A 821 17.20 27.87 35.70
N GLU A 822 18.39 27.89 36.30
CA GLU A 822 19.66 27.97 35.57
C GLU A 822 19.91 26.73 34.70
N LEU A 823 19.54 25.53 35.16
CA LEU A 823 19.56 24.32 34.34
C LEU A 823 18.58 24.43 33.16
N SER A 824 17.36 24.90 33.43
CA SER A 824 16.32 25.08 32.41
C SER A 824 16.77 26.04 31.32
N GLU A 825 17.19 27.25 31.70
CA GLU A 825 17.71 28.26 30.77
C GLU A 825 18.92 27.75 29.97
N ALA A 826 19.82 26.99 30.60
CA ALA A 826 20.98 26.42 29.91
C ALA A 826 20.58 25.36 28.87
N ARG A 827 19.55 24.54 29.15
CA ARG A 827 19.00 23.58 28.20
C ARG A 827 18.29 24.26 27.05
N THR A 828 17.42 25.24 27.34
CA THR A 828 16.72 26.03 26.31
C THR A 828 17.73 26.70 25.37
N ALA A 829 18.79 27.29 25.92
CA ALA A 829 19.85 27.91 25.13
C ALA A 829 20.60 26.89 24.25
N ALA A 830 20.94 25.72 24.79
CA ALA A 830 21.63 24.67 24.04
C ALA A 830 20.74 24.04 22.95
N GLY A 831 19.43 23.90 23.21
CA GLY A 831 18.43 23.34 22.29
C GLY A 831 18.00 24.30 21.17
N GLY A 832 17.99 25.61 21.41
CA GLY A 832 17.54 26.62 20.45
C GLY A 832 18.45 26.81 19.22
N ILE A 833 19.66 26.25 19.21
CA ILE A 833 20.58 26.35 18.08
C ILE A 833 20.38 25.18 17.10
N ARG A 834 19.78 25.51 15.95
CA ARG A 834 19.46 24.55 14.85
C ARG A 834 20.69 23.89 14.21
N SER A 835 21.87 24.50 14.28
CA SER A 835 23.10 23.95 13.68
C SER A 835 23.94 23.19 14.70
N ASP A 836 24.02 21.87 14.53
CA ASP A 836 24.84 20.96 15.34
C ASP A 836 26.35 21.20 15.22
N ARG A 837 26.81 22.05 14.30
CA ARG A 837 28.23 22.34 14.06
C ARG A 837 28.65 23.76 14.42
N SER A 838 27.83 24.49 15.18
CA SER A 838 28.24 25.81 15.66
C SER A 838 29.16 25.69 16.89
N PRO A 839 30.29 26.41 16.93
CA PRO A 839 31.12 26.53 18.14
C PRO A 839 30.35 27.05 19.36
N GLU A 840 29.27 27.79 19.10
CA GLU A 840 28.35 28.30 20.10
C GLU A 840 27.56 27.18 20.79
N LYS A 841 26.99 26.23 20.02
CA LYS A 841 26.27 25.07 20.59
C LYS A 841 27.20 24.19 21.42
N GLU A 842 28.42 23.93 20.97
CA GLU A 842 29.41 23.15 21.73
C GLU A 842 29.76 23.83 23.06
N ARG A 843 29.90 25.17 23.07
CA ARG A 843 30.13 25.94 24.29
C ARG A 843 28.93 25.89 25.25
N LEU A 844 27.70 25.96 24.73
CA LEU A 844 26.48 25.88 25.54
C LEU A 844 26.29 24.48 26.12
N LEU A 845 26.55 23.42 25.35
CA LEU A 845 26.52 22.04 25.83
C LEU A 845 27.58 21.79 26.91
N ALA A 846 28.79 22.33 26.75
CA ALA A 846 29.83 22.25 27.78
C ALA A 846 29.42 22.99 29.06
N LYS A 847 28.78 24.16 28.94
CA LYS A 847 28.22 24.90 30.08
C LYS A 847 27.12 24.11 30.77
N LEU A 848 26.19 23.53 30.01
CA LEU A 848 25.12 22.69 30.53
C LEU A 848 25.68 21.49 31.30
N ALA A 849 26.65 20.77 30.71
CA ALA A 849 27.29 19.63 31.35
C ALA A 849 27.97 20.00 32.68
N ALA A 850 28.59 21.19 32.75
CA ALA A 850 29.17 21.70 33.99
C ALA A 850 28.10 22.00 35.06
N LEU A 851 26.97 22.63 34.66
CA LEU A 851 25.85 22.87 35.57
C LEU A 851 25.21 21.58 36.05
N GLU A 852 24.99 20.59 35.17
CA GLU A 852 24.44 19.29 35.54
C GLU A 852 25.36 18.56 36.53
N ALA A 853 26.67 18.60 36.34
CA ALA A 853 27.64 18.01 37.27
C ALA A 853 27.66 18.71 38.64
N GLU A 854 27.42 20.02 38.68
CA GLU A 854 27.40 20.81 39.91
C GLU A 854 26.06 20.68 40.66
N TYR A 855 24.94 20.71 39.93
CA TYR A 855 23.60 20.89 40.48
C TYR A 855 22.82 19.59 40.63
N LEU A 856 23.13 18.54 39.87
CA LEU A 856 22.48 17.25 40.04
C LEU A 856 23.34 16.32 40.88
N SER A 857 22.67 15.47 41.64
CA SER A 857 23.31 14.43 42.41
C SER A 857 23.62 13.20 41.55
N ASP A 858 24.47 12.34 42.10
CA ASP A 858 24.77 11.02 41.53
C ASP A 858 23.71 9.97 41.94
N ARG A 859 22.74 10.35 42.79
CA ARG A 859 21.58 9.51 43.12
C ARG A 859 20.60 9.60 41.96
N GLU A 860 20.47 8.48 41.26
CA GLU A 860 19.59 8.32 40.13
C GLU A 860 18.64 7.14 40.38
N TRP A 861 17.36 7.36 40.14
CA TRP A 861 16.35 6.31 40.09
C TRP A 861 15.89 6.20 38.64
N GLN A 862 15.80 4.98 38.12
CA GLN A 862 15.34 4.78 36.76
C GLN A 862 14.43 3.56 36.65
N VAL A 863 13.52 3.62 35.70
CA VAL A 863 12.73 2.47 35.26
C VAL A 863 12.62 2.52 33.74
N SER A 864 12.87 1.38 33.10
CA SER A 864 12.47 1.19 31.70
C SER A 864 11.06 0.61 31.69
N ILE A 865 10.18 1.18 30.88
CA ILE A 865 8.79 0.74 30.83
C ILE A 865 8.72 -0.55 30.03
N ASP A 866 8.42 -1.64 30.74
CA ASP A 866 8.25 -2.97 30.19
C ASP A 866 7.04 -3.67 30.82
N ARG A 867 6.78 -4.92 30.41
CA ARG A 867 5.66 -5.70 30.95
C ARG A 867 5.74 -5.91 32.46
N SER A 868 6.93 -6.16 32.98
CA SER A 868 7.13 -6.37 34.41
C SER A 868 6.81 -5.10 35.19
N SER A 869 7.36 -3.95 34.76
CA SER A 869 7.15 -2.67 35.42
C SER A 869 5.68 -2.25 35.39
N MET A 870 5.02 -2.39 34.24
CA MET A 870 3.61 -2.03 34.08
C MET A 870 2.69 -2.93 34.90
N THR A 871 2.95 -4.25 34.93
CA THR A 871 2.16 -5.20 35.73
C THR A 871 2.29 -4.89 37.23
N GLN A 872 3.51 -4.63 37.70
CA GLN A 872 3.76 -4.25 39.08
C GLN A 872 3.09 -2.94 39.46
N ALA A 873 3.17 -1.93 38.57
CA ALA A 873 2.53 -0.64 38.77
C ALA A 873 0.99 -0.77 38.81
N ALA A 874 0.40 -1.51 37.86
CA ALA A 874 -1.03 -1.79 37.82
C ALA A 874 -1.53 -2.53 39.08
N ALA A 875 -0.77 -3.51 39.57
CA ALA A 875 -1.09 -4.20 40.82
C ALA A 875 -0.99 -3.26 42.03
N LEU A 876 0.01 -2.37 42.05
CA LEU A 876 0.20 -1.40 43.13
C LEU A 876 -0.96 -0.40 43.20
N VAL A 877 -1.34 0.23 42.07
CA VAL A 877 -2.39 1.26 42.04
C VAL A 877 -3.78 0.72 42.39
N ASN A 878 -4.01 -0.58 42.18
CA ASN A 878 -5.25 -1.27 42.57
C ASN A 878 -5.22 -1.82 44.01
N SER A 879 -4.13 -1.62 44.75
CA SER A 879 -3.98 -2.13 46.11
C SER A 879 -4.29 -1.06 47.17
N PRO A 880 -4.64 -1.45 48.41
CA PRO A 880 -4.78 -0.51 49.53
C PRO A 880 -3.50 0.27 49.85
N ARG A 881 -2.33 -0.19 49.36
CA ARG A 881 -1.04 0.49 49.56
C ARG A 881 -0.89 1.72 48.67
N TRP A 882 -1.75 1.89 47.67
CA TRP A 882 -1.65 2.99 46.72
C TRP A 882 -1.94 4.34 47.35
N GLN A 883 -3.03 4.49 48.10
CA GLN A 883 -3.47 5.79 48.59
C GLN A 883 -2.38 6.53 49.41
N PRO A 884 -1.68 5.89 50.37
CA PRO A 884 -0.58 6.54 51.08
C PRO A 884 0.59 6.99 50.18
N LEU A 885 0.89 6.24 49.11
CA LEU A 885 1.93 6.60 48.14
C LEU A 885 1.48 7.73 47.22
N ARG A 886 0.21 7.68 46.79
CA ARG A 886 -0.42 8.72 45.97
C ARG A 886 -0.42 10.09 46.65
N ASP A 887 -0.58 10.13 47.96
CA ASP A 887 -0.52 11.37 48.75
C ASP A 887 0.88 12.01 48.72
N LEU A 888 1.94 11.22 48.43
CA LEU A 888 3.33 11.65 48.26
C LEU A 888 3.68 12.07 46.81
N ALA A 889 2.70 12.12 45.91
CA ALA A 889 2.89 12.62 44.55
C ALA A 889 3.34 14.10 44.56
N PRO A 890 4.05 14.58 43.53
CA PRO A 890 4.53 15.96 43.45
C PRO A 890 3.40 16.98 43.46
N LEU A 891 3.62 18.12 44.11
CA LEU A 891 2.63 19.20 44.17
C LEU A 891 2.36 19.80 42.79
N THR A 892 3.45 20.12 42.11
CA THR A 892 3.51 20.75 40.81
C THR A 892 4.64 20.12 40.02
N TRP A 893 4.49 20.20 38.71
CA TRP A 893 5.51 19.88 37.74
C TRP A 893 5.83 21.16 36.99
N GLU A 894 7.03 21.69 37.16
CA GLU A 894 7.52 22.84 36.39
C GLU A 894 8.33 22.33 35.19
N ASP A 895 8.27 23.05 34.07
CA ASP A 895 9.13 22.76 32.93
C ASP A 895 10.60 22.93 33.32
N ALA A 896 11.41 21.90 33.03
CA ALA A 896 12.86 21.97 33.19
C ALA A 896 13.58 22.39 31.90
N ASP A 897 12.81 22.70 30.85
CA ASP A 897 13.27 23.06 29.51
C ASP A 897 12.65 24.41 29.02
N THR A 898 12.06 25.21 29.92
CA THR A 898 11.62 26.60 29.64
C THR A 898 12.70 27.62 29.93
#